data_AF-A0A8B7XNF9-F1
#
_entry.id   AF-A0A8B7XNF9-F1
#
_cell.length_a   1.000
_cell.length_b   1.000
_cell.length_c   1.000
_cell.angle_alpha   90.00
_cell.angle_beta   90.00
_cell.angle_gamma   90.00
#
_symmetry.space_group_name_H-M   'P 1'
#
loop_
_entity.id
_entity.type
_entity.pdbx_description
1 polymer ?
#
loop_
_entity_poly.entity_id
_entity_poly.type
_entity_poly.pdbx_seq_one_letter_code
_entity_poly.pdbx_strand_id
1 'polypeptide(L)'
;MKVVTEGCTGKLFVEASYRVNFSSILFTLRMNGMLKFKSDQVHITPGFLARDQYSTLKLHELDTANKAAASRHPFYCADCDVKGNSLLSFRGHLMGKKHLQQMSFKYLKNQRDIMISSRNGIRVTSDYDDDNGTIAFSMDINSTQTFVLTVTNTSDSAQNSFLACLLLKAQPGITLTDLPDNGILQPGQKCYVQVLVKSDCLGVLQSPLLMAFKPSNENTVFQILRFLKVEVIGDIAADIPPSVPYERPSRKSLRQATGEIVDGVPPPQTKNSVLKMGNLKPYFVPSHLRYQINTKDEMEDINKRLEEPLCWDNYARKLSNLLHIEECQMEVDIRRYDINGATMKQEGTFLKLKVPGLAENRPSVLRGDHLFARFVIDRSNPHPEQVKTYKGYVHRVELEELVLGFSKEFLNRYANGIKVDIEFTFNRFPLRLQHFALEEAPKHPDIQSVLFPESPGVKPLLCSLTNESQFAHSLYDQKLASNTEQVKAIQHILQGTSRPAPYLVFGPPGTGKTVTIVEAIKQVYKNLPSSRILACAPSNSAADLIAKRLLTGTGTPVIVTTLFRVNALSRDWKTVDQTLKEKNCCNYNKMTGDNFFPVKEELMEKRVLVTTLCTAGRLATAKDFPYDHFTHVFIDEAGHAVEPEAIISLANLLNPNNPRGGQVVLAGDPKQLGPILRSPLALEHGLELSLLERLMTKCQVYKRGKVEPHYDSRVLTKLLRNYRSHPAILKLPNQLFYANELEVHADKFARESLCGWEKLPQKDFPIIFHGVEGVDEREGQSPSFFNKAEIQIVIEYAQDLLEKRGGKRVKEADIGIISPYRRQVQKIKEVLKKRKITNIKVGSVEEFQGQERLVIIVSTVRSTKPEHIQMDIDYKLGFVKNPKRLNVAVTRAKALLILVGNPFMLRKDTNWNMFLEYCLENSAYTGCFFNNEEDEVEDTIEKFQQLKITSDLVDKPVEDCLQGVSVVAEQQDPEWRSED
;
A
#
# COMPACT_ATOMS: atom_id res chain seq x y z
N MET A 1 49.33 19.71 38.90
CA MET A 1 49.95 18.74 39.82
C MET A 1 50.34 19.42 41.11
N LYS A 2 50.19 18.74 42.26
CA LYS A 2 50.68 19.20 43.57
C LYS A 2 51.58 18.13 44.17
N VAL A 3 52.77 18.52 44.66
CA VAL A 3 53.74 17.60 45.29
C VAL A 3 53.77 17.85 46.80
N VAL A 4 53.45 16.82 47.59
CA VAL A 4 53.40 16.87 49.05
C VAL A 4 54.39 15.85 49.64
N THR A 5 55.10 16.25 50.68
CA THR A 5 56.03 15.38 51.44
C THR A 5 55.52 15.21 52.87
N GLU A 6 55.34 13.98 53.32
CA GLU A 6 54.92 13.65 54.69
C GLU A 6 55.99 12.80 55.40
N GLY A 7 56.51 13.31 56.52
CA GLY A 7 57.39 12.56 57.43
C GLY A 7 58.80 12.24 56.90
N CYS A 8 59.72 11.89 57.81
CA CYS A 8 61.14 11.64 57.53
C CYS A 8 61.44 10.36 56.72
N THR A 9 60.44 9.75 56.09
CA THR A 9 60.58 8.62 55.17
C THR A 9 60.16 9.07 53.77
N GLY A 10 61.12 9.51 52.96
CA GLY A 10 60.93 10.21 51.67
C GLY A 10 60.07 9.51 50.62
N LYS A 11 58.74 9.59 50.75
CA LYS A 11 57.76 9.28 49.71
C LYS A 11 57.20 10.59 49.14
N LEU A 12 57.19 10.70 47.81
CA LEU A 12 56.62 11.82 47.06
C LEU A 12 55.24 11.45 46.54
N PHE A 13 54.22 12.23 46.90
CA PHE A 13 52.87 12.07 46.36
C PHE A 13 52.59 13.17 45.33
N VAL A 14 52.02 12.77 44.18
CA VAL A 14 51.63 13.69 43.11
C VAL A 14 50.13 13.53 42.84
N GLU A 15 49.36 14.56 43.14
CA GLU A 15 47.95 14.64 42.71
C GLU A 15 47.86 15.22 41.29
N ALA A 16 47.25 14.47 40.38
CA ALA A 16 46.94 14.89 39.01
C ALA A 16 45.55 14.42 38.59
N SER A 17 44.84 15.24 37.82
CA SER A 17 43.48 14.96 37.34
C SER A 17 43.42 13.93 36.19
N TYR A 18 44.56 13.37 35.78
CA TYR A 18 44.74 12.40 34.69
C TYR A 18 46.03 11.58 34.90
N ARG A 19 46.18 10.41 34.26
CA ARG A 19 47.43 9.60 34.31
C ARG A 19 48.56 10.34 33.60
N VAL A 20 49.58 10.75 34.34
CA VAL A 20 50.79 11.39 33.79
C VAL A 20 51.99 10.49 34.01
N ASN A 21 52.86 10.37 33.00
CA ASN A 21 54.09 9.58 33.10
C ASN A 21 55.09 10.25 34.07
N PHE A 22 55.62 9.47 35.01
CA PHE A 22 56.59 9.90 36.02
C PHE A 22 57.83 10.58 35.43
N SER A 23 58.28 10.17 34.24
CA SER A 23 59.41 10.79 33.52
C SER A 23 59.13 12.26 33.15
N SER A 24 57.88 12.58 32.81
CA SER A 24 57.47 13.95 32.44
C SER A 24 57.42 14.87 33.66
N ILE A 25 57.10 14.30 34.83
CA ILE A 25 57.08 15.01 36.12
C ILE A 25 58.52 15.39 36.54
N LEU A 26 59.44 14.43 36.49
CA LEU A 26 60.86 14.66 36.82
C LEU A 26 61.51 15.69 35.87
N PHE A 27 61.21 15.61 34.57
CA PHE A 27 61.69 16.58 33.59
C PHE A 27 61.20 18.00 33.92
N THR A 28 59.91 18.15 34.21
CA THR A 28 59.31 19.46 34.53
C THR A 28 59.89 20.04 35.83
N LEU A 29 60.08 19.22 36.87
CA LEU A 29 60.69 19.65 38.13
C LEU A 29 62.17 20.04 37.97
N ARG A 30 62.92 19.33 37.12
CA ARG A 30 64.32 19.66 36.80
C ARG A 30 64.43 20.97 36.02
N MET A 31 63.61 21.15 34.97
CA MET A 31 63.63 22.37 34.14
C MET A 31 63.27 23.64 34.92
N ASN A 32 62.47 23.52 35.97
CA ASN A 32 62.10 24.64 36.85
C ASN A 32 63.02 24.77 38.08
N GLY A 33 64.15 24.05 38.13
CA GLY A 33 65.16 24.19 39.20
C GLY A 33 64.74 23.64 40.58
N MET A 34 63.62 22.92 40.65
CA MET A 34 63.00 22.42 41.89
C MET A 34 63.55 21.06 42.35
N LEU A 35 64.58 20.54 41.66
CA LEU A 35 65.16 19.22 41.89
C LEU A 35 66.69 19.32 41.88
N LYS A 36 67.33 19.04 43.02
CA LYS A 36 68.80 19.08 43.20
C LYS A 36 69.35 17.74 43.65
N PHE A 37 70.45 17.31 43.04
CA PHE A 37 71.17 16.09 43.40
C PHE A 37 72.40 16.45 44.24
N LYS A 38 72.52 15.89 45.44
CA LYS A 38 73.75 15.93 46.24
C LYS A 38 73.99 14.56 46.86
N SER A 39 75.14 13.97 46.55
CA SER A 39 75.71 12.79 47.23
C SER A 39 74.69 11.69 47.56
N ASP A 40 74.18 11.03 46.51
CA ASP A 40 73.18 9.95 46.52
C ASP A 40 71.79 10.28 47.08
N GLN A 41 71.46 11.57 47.29
CA GLN A 41 70.12 12.01 47.68
C GLN A 41 69.55 13.06 46.72
N VAL A 42 68.25 12.92 46.42
CA VAL A 42 67.47 13.85 45.59
C VAL A 42 66.64 14.76 46.50
N HIS A 43 66.92 16.06 46.45
CA HIS A 43 66.14 17.06 47.17
C HIS A 43 65.14 17.71 46.21
N ILE A 44 63.85 17.57 46.54
CA ILE A 44 62.74 18.22 45.82
C ILE A 44 62.13 19.28 46.71
N THR A 45 61.94 20.49 46.19
CA THR A 45 61.27 21.58 46.92
C THR A 45 59.75 21.37 46.87
N PRO A 46 59.04 21.18 48.00
CA PRO A 46 57.61 20.92 48.00
C PRO A 46 56.79 22.19 47.65
N GLY A 47 55.59 22.01 47.06
CA GLY A 47 54.63 23.10 46.80
C GLY A 47 54.55 23.67 45.38
N PHE A 48 55.03 22.97 44.34
CA PHE A 48 54.93 23.44 42.94
C PHE A 48 53.58 23.13 42.29
N LEU A 49 53.00 24.10 41.56
CA LEU A 49 51.78 23.94 40.76
C LEU A 49 52.03 24.40 39.32
N ALA A 50 52.01 23.47 38.36
CA ALA A 50 52.10 23.78 36.92
C ALA A 50 50.79 23.47 36.18
N ARG A 51 50.42 24.34 35.23
CA ARG A 51 49.37 24.11 34.23
C ARG A 51 50.03 23.70 32.90
N ASP A 52 49.60 22.57 32.35
CA ASP A 52 50.07 22.09 31.06
C ASP A 52 49.49 22.96 29.93
N GLN A 53 50.36 23.61 29.14
CA GLN A 53 49.99 24.45 28.00
C GLN A 53 49.93 23.66 26.67
N TYR A 54 50.14 22.33 26.68
CA TYR A 54 50.14 21.51 25.47
C TYR A 54 48.77 20.92 25.06
N SER A 55 47.68 21.24 25.75
CA SER A 55 46.33 20.78 25.38
C SER A 55 45.71 21.53 24.19
N THR A 56 46.23 22.70 23.82
CA THR A 56 45.62 23.58 22.81
C THR A 56 46.19 23.39 21.40
N LEU A 57 47.41 22.85 21.25
CA LEU A 57 48.06 22.69 19.95
C LEU A 57 47.71 21.39 19.21
N LYS A 58 47.13 20.39 19.89
CA LYS A 58 46.64 19.15 19.23
C LYS A 58 45.31 19.29 18.49
N LEU A 59 44.55 20.36 18.75
CA LEU A 59 43.24 20.57 18.10
C LEU A 59 43.36 20.99 16.63
N HIS A 60 44.48 21.61 16.23
CA HIS A 60 44.65 22.07 14.85
C HIS A 60 45.26 21.02 13.93
N GLU A 61 46.13 20.13 14.45
CA GLU A 61 46.74 19.06 13.64
C GLU A 61 45.82 17.83 13.48
N LEU A 62 44.94 17.56 14.46
CA LEU A 62 43.91 16.51 14.34
C LEU A 62 42.84 16.83 13.28
N ASP A 63 42.59 18.11 12.98
CA ASP A 63 41.60 18.49 11.98
C ASP A 63 42.12 18.34 10.54
N THR A 64 43.45 18.48 10.34
CA THR A 64 44.11 18.18 9.06
C THR A 64 44.37 16.69 8.85
N ALA A 65 44.67 15.91 9.91
CA ALA A 65 44.83 14.47 9.80
C ALA A 65 43.49 13.73 9.62
N ASN A 66 42.39 14.20 10.23
CA ASN A 66 41.07 13.59 10.11
C ASN A 66 40.34 13.91 8.80
N LYS A 67 40.79 14.91 8.02
CA LYS A 67 40.30 15.11 6.64
C LYS A 67 40.81 14.05 5.67
N ALA A 68 41.92 13.37 5.97
CA ALA A 68 42.48 12.31 5.13
C ALA A 68 41.97 10.89 5.47
N ALA A 69 41.36 10.69 6.64
CA ALA A 69 40.88 9.39 7.13
C ALA A 69 39.35 9.24 7.14
N ALA A 70 38.61 10.14 6.49
CA ALA A 70 37.16 10.05 6.30
C ALA A 70 36.79 8.98 5.24
N SER A 71 37.21 7.74 5.47
CA SER A 71 36.59 6.56 4.87
C SER A 71 36.68 5.42 5.89
N ARG A 72 35.57 5.13 6.59
CA ARG A 72 34.87 3.84 6.46
C ARG A 72 33.76 3.51 7.46
N HIS A 73 33.52 4.26 8.55
CA HIS A 73 32.38 3.92 9.43
C HIS A 73 31.61 5.16 9.93
N PRO A 74 30.30 5.31 9.60
CA PRO A 74 29.44 6.31 10.21
C PRO A 74 29.16 5.96 11.68
N PHE A 75 29.13 6.95 12.57
CA PHE A 75 28.70 6.75 13.96
C PHE A 75 27.22 6.35 13.94
N TYR A 76 26.83 5.37 14.76
CA TYR A 76 25.46 4.85 14.75
C TYR A 76 24.93 4.70 16.17
N CYS A 77 23.72 5.22 16.41
CA CYS A 77 23.01 5.03 17.67
C CYS A 77 21.95 3.94 17.47
N ALA A 78 22.17 2.77 18.07
CA ALA A 78 21.25 1.64 17.98
C ALA A 78 19.89 1.93 18.65
N ASP A 79 19.85 2.84 19.62
CA ASP A 79 18.61 3.21 20.32
C ASP A 79 17.70 4.13 19.49
N CYS A 80 18.29 4.90 18.57
CA CYS A 80 17.58 5.94 17.82
C CYS A 80 17.60 5.73 16.30
N ASP A 81 18.34 4.72 15.82
CA ASP A 81 18.63 4.45 14.40
C ASP A 81 19.24 5.65 13.65
N VAL A 82 19.96 6.53 14.37
CA VAL A 82 20.56 7.75 13.81
C VAL A 82 22.01 7.48 13.39
N LYS A 83 22.33 7.80 12.14
CA LYS A 83 23.69 7.79 11.60
C LYS A 83 24.31 9.19 11.67
N GLY A 84 25.37 9.33 12.44
CA GLY A 84 26.18 10.54 12.55
C GLY A 84 27.29 10.56 11.50
N ASN A 85 27.31 11.61 10.67
CA ASN A 85 28.36 11.81 9.67
C ASN A 85 29.65 12.41 10.27
N SER A 86 29.60 12.87 11.52
CA SER A 86 30.73 13.36 12.30
C SER A 86 30.54 13.08 13.80
N LEU A 87 31.64 13.03 14.56
CA LEU A 87 31.60 12.87 16.01
C LEU A 87 30.83 14.01 16.70
N LEU A 88 30.93 15.23 16.17
CA LEU A 88 30.23 16.41 16.68
C LEU A 88 28.71 16.27 16.51
N SER A 89 28.26 15.89 15.31
CA SER A 89 26.83 15.63 15.04
C SER A 89 26.28 14.47 15.87
N PHE A 90 27.10 13.44 16.10
CA PHE A 90 26.68 12.27 16.89
C PHE A 90 26.58 12.60 18.38
N ARG A 91 27.52 13.38 18.94
CA ARG A 91 27.39 13.91 20.30
C ARG A 91 26.20 14.86 20.46
N GLY A 92 25.94 15.70 19.45
CA GLY A 92 24.73 16.53 19.40
C GLY A 92 23.44 15.70 19.44
N HIS A 93 23.43 14.55 18.77
CA HIS A 93 22.31 13.59 18.84
C HIS A 93 22.15 12.98 20.25
N LEU A 94 23.23 12.45 20.85
CA LEU A 94 23.17 11.81 22.18
C LEU A 94 22.73 12.77 23.30
N MET A 95 23.10 14.05 23.18
CA MET A 95 22.67 15.10 24.11
C MET A 95 21.32 15.72 23.73
N GLY A 96 20.71 15.26 22.63
CA GLY A 96 19.47 15.80 22.10
C GLY A 96 18.25 15.33 22.87
N LYS A 97 17.23 16.20 22.94
CA LYS A 97 15.93 15.91 23.57
C LYS A 97 15.30 14.61 23.03
N LYS A 98 15.34 14.36 21.71
CA LYS A 98 14.81 13.13 21.09
C LYS A 98 15.50 11.85 21.62
N HIS A 99 16.82 11.87 21.78
CA HIS A 99 17.57 10.73 22.32
C HIS A 99 17.17 10.48 23.78
N LEU A 100 17.12 11.54 24.60
CA LEU A 100 16.69 11.45 25.99
C LEU A 100 15.27 10.85 26.13
N GLN A 101 14.31 11.32 25.31
CA GLN A 101 12.94 10.81 25.30
C GLN A 101 12.89 9.31 24.96
N GLN A 102 13.62 8.87 23.93
CA GLN A 102 13.70 7.45 23.56
C GLN A 102 14.33 6.60 24.66
N MET A 103 15.39 7.09 25.31
CA MET A 103 15.99 6.42 26.47
C MET A 103 15.02 6.32 27.64
N SER A 104 14.23 7.35 27.93
CA SER A 104 13.20 7.32 28.97
C SER A 104 12.08 6.32 28.67
N PHE A 105 11.60 6.24 27.42
CA PHE A 105 10.63 5.22 27.02
C PHE A 105 11.20 3.80 27.06
N LYS A 106 12.47 3.61 26.69
CA LYS A 106 13.15 2.32 26.78
C LYS A 106 13.29 1.87 28.23
N TYR A 107 13.61 2.78 29.14
CA TYR A 107 13.63 2.52 30.58
C TYR A 107 12.26 2.06 31.10
N LEU A 108 11.18 2.79 30.76
CA LEU A 108 9.81 2.39 31.12
C LEU A 108 9.44 1.01 30.57
N LYS A 109 9.81 0.72 29.31
CA LYS A 109 9.53 -0.57 28.67
C LYS A 109 10.25 -1.72 29.39
N ASN A 110 11.52 -1.53 29.74
CA ASN A 110 12.33 -2.55 30.43
C ASN A 110 11.91 -2.77 31.89
N GLN A 111 11.33 -1.75 32.53
CA GLN A 111 10.86 -1.81 33.93
C GLN A 111 9.34 -2.03 34.04
N ARG A 112 8.64 -2.29 32.93
CA ARG A 112 7.18 -2.34 32.85
C ARG A 112 6.56 -3.25 33.89
N ASP A 113 6.99 -4.52 33.95
CA ASP A 113 6.39 -5.52 34.84
C ASP A 113 6.59 -5.16 36.31
N ILE A 114 7.76 -4.57 36.62
CA ILE A 114 8.10 -4.09 37.97
C ILE A 114 7.24 -2.87 38.33
N MET A 115 7.05 -1.92 37.41
CA MET A 115 6.31 -0.69 37.65
C MET A 115 4.79 -0.89 37.71
N ILE A 116 4.24 -1.93 37.07
CA ILE A 116 2.81 -2.28 37.19
C ILE A 116 2.51 -2.89 38.56
N SER A 117 3.45 -3.65 39.11
CA SER A 117 3.27 -4.35 40.37
C SER A 117 3.13 -3.41 41.57
N SER A 118 2.52 -3.89 42.66
CA SER A 118 2.53 -3.16 43.93
C SER A 118 3.95 -3.14 44.50
N ARG A 119 4.42 -1.98 44.93
CA ARG A 119 5.83 -1.78 45.32
C ARG A 119 5.94 -0.96 46.61
N ASN A 120 6.90 -1.32 47.46
CA ASN A 120 7.19 -0.65 48.74
C ASN A 120 5.94 -0.46 49.62
N GLY A 121 5.05 -1.45 49.61
CA GLY A 121 3.79 -1.41 50.34
C GLY A 121 2.75 -0.44 49.78
N ILE A 122 2.88 0.04 48.53
CA ILE A 122 1.84 0.81 47.85
C ILE A 122 1.11 -0.08 46.83
N ARG A 123 -0.21 -0.13 46.96
CA ARG A 123 -1.12 -0.81 46.03
C ARG A 123 -2.09 0.20 45.40
N VAL A 124 -2.23 0.15 44.09
CA VAL A 124 -3.20 0.98 43.33
C VAL A 124 -4.23 0.08 42.67
N THR A 125 -5.51 0.38 42.88
CA THR A 125 -6.65 -0.37 42.31
C THR A 125 -7.75 0.54 41.76
N SER A 126 -8.53 0.03 40.82
CA SER A 126 -9.69 0.66 40.19
C SER A 126 -10.82 -0.35 39.96
N ASP A 127 -12.06 0.12 39.90
CA ASP A 127 -13.23 -0.72 39.56
C ASP A 127 -13.22 -1.22 38.10
N TYR A 128 -12.30 -0.70 37.28
CA TYR A 128 -12.14 -1.01 35.86
C TYR A 128 -10.76 -1.64 35.57
N ASP A 129 -10.06 -2.13 36.60
CA ASP A 129 -8.78 -2.83 36.43
C ASP A 129 -8.96 -4.12 35.61
N ASP A 130 -8.02 -4.35 34.70
CA ASP A 130 -7.78 -5.65 34.07
C ASP A 130 -6.61 -6.40 34.75
N ASP A 131 -6.42 -7.66 34.38
CA ASP A 131 -5.38 -8.53 34.97
C ASP A 131 -3.93 -8.08 34.69
N ASN A 132 -3.71 -7.03 33.89
CA ASN A 132 -2.40 -6.59 33.39
C ASN A 132 -2.06 -5.12 33.73
N GLY A 133 -2.74 -4.53 34.72
CA GLY A 133 -2.49 -3.14 35.15
C GLY A 133 -3.00 -2.07 34.18
N THR A 134 -3.92 -2.43 33.30
CA THR A 134 -4.68 -1.52 32.45
C THR A 134 -6.03 -1.27 33.09
N ILE A 135 -6.52 -0.05 32.96
CA ILE A 135 -7.85 0.36 33.40
C ILE A 135 -8.65 0.59 32.12
N ALA A 136 -9.62 -0.29 31.88
CA ALA A 136 -10.30 -0.38 30.59
C ALA A 136 -11.83 -0.37 30.74
N PHE A 137 -12.48 0.54 30.03
CA PHE A 137 -13.94 0.59 29.91
C PHE A 137 -14.36 1.28 28.60
N SER A 138 -15.64 1.18 28.28
CA SER A 138 -16.24 1.83 27.11
C SER A 138 -17.26 2.88 27.55
N MET A 139 -17.38 3.96 26.78
CA MET A 139 -18.32 5.05 27.02
C MET A 139 -18.91 5.59 25.71
N ASP A 140 -20.07 6.24 25.78
CA ASP A 140 -20.69 6.88 24.61
C ASP A 140 -20.03 8.22 24.30
N ILE A 141 -19.99 8.61 23.03
CA ILE A 141 -19.51 9.93 22.60
C ILE A 141 -20.31 11.05 23.28
N ASN A 142 -19.63 12.15 23.63
CA ASN A 142 -20.17 13.30 24.38
C ASN A 142 -20.68 12.97 25.79
N SER A 143 -20.55 11.74 26.27
CA SER A 143 -20.80 11.41 27.68
C SER A 143 -19.62 11.83 28.56
N THR A 144 -19.85 11.92 29.86
CA THR A 144 -18.82 12.21 30.85
C THR A 144 -18.85 11.09 31.88
N GLN A 145 -17.71 10.47 32.14
CA GLN A 145 -17.58 9.38 33.08
C GLN A 145 -16.46 9.67 34.07
N THR A 146 -16.73 9.41 35.35
CA THR A 146 -15.75 9.58 36.42
C THR A 146 -15.52 8.24 37.09
N PHE A 147 -14.26 7.89 37.32
CA PHE A 147 -13.90 6.73 38.13
C PHE A 147 -12.79 7.09 39.12
N VAL A 148 -12.60 6.24 40.12
CA VAL A 148 -11.70 6.51 41.24
C VAL A 148 -10.57 5.50 41.27
N LEU A 149 -9.34 5.99 41.31
CA LEU A 149 -8.15 5.20 41.63
C LEU A 149 -7.96 5.20 43.14
N THR A 150 -7.93 4.02 43.75
CA THR A 150 -7.66 3.87 45.17
C THR A 150 -6.18 3.51 45.36
N VAL A 151 -5.44 4.42 45.98
CA VAL A 151 -4.04 4.23 46.38
C VAL A 151 -4.02 3.85 47.86
N THR A 152 -3.55 2.66 48.20
CA THR A 152 -3.50 2.14 49.57
C THR A 152 -2.06 1.90 50.00
N ASN A 153 -1.67 2.39 51.18
CA ASN A 153 -0.43 1.99 51.84
C ASN A 153 -0.69 0.71 52.66
N THR A 154 -0.25 -0.43 52.15
CA THR A 154 -0.32 -1.76 52.76
C THR A 154 0.95 -2.14 53.54
N SER A 155 1.86 -1.21 53.78
CA SER A 155 3.03 -1.49 54.64
C SER A 155 2.65 -1.54 56.12
N ASP A 156 3.40 -2.29 56.92
CA ASP A 156 3.14 -2.43 58.35
C ASP A 156 3.63 -1.23 59.19
N SER A 157 4.64 -0.50 58.70
CA SER A 157 5.29 0.57 59.46
C SER A 157 5.88 1.73 58.64
N ALA A 158 5.95 1.62 57.30
CA ALA A 158 6.60 2.62 56.47
C ALA A 158 5.63 3.72 56.02
N GLN A 159 6.00 4.98 56.20
CA GLN A 159 5.28 6.10 55.63
C GLN A 159 5.73 6.30 54.18
N ASN A 160 4.79 6.61 53.28
CA ASN A 160 5.09 6.85 51.87
C ASN A 160 4.56 8.22 51.47
N SER A 161 5.41 9.08 50.92
CA SER A 161 4.98 10.39 50.39
C SER A 161 4.51 10.24 48.95
N PHE A 162 3.29 10.68 48.65
CA PHE A 162 2.78 10.80 47.28
C PHE A 162 3.35 12.08 46.65
N LEU A 163 4.11 11.98 45.56
CA LEU A 163 4.80 13.13 44.96
C LEU A 163 4.06 13.72 43.77
N ALA A 164 3.57 12.88 42.87
CA ALA A 164 2.93 13.31 41.64
C ALA A 164 2.11 12.18 41.01
N CYS A 165 1.09 12.54 40.24
CA CYS A 165 0.36 11.64 39.35
C CYS A 165 0.09 12.37 38.03
N LEU A 166 0.64 11.83 36.94
CA LEU A 166 0.68 12.50 35.65
C LEU A 166 0.35 11.53 34.51
N LEU A 167 -0.35 12.05 33.50
CA LEU A 167 -0.52 11.38 32.22
C LEU A 167 0.72 11.61 31.35
N LEU A 168 1.45 10.53 31.02
CA LEU A 168 2.65 10.63 30.21
C LEU A 168 2.35 11.11 28.78
N LYS A 169 1.16 10.78 28.25
CA LYS A 169 0.67 11.34 27.00
C LYS A 169 -0.49 12.27 27.32
N ALA A 170 -0.36 13.57 27.01
CA ALA A 170 -1.47 14.50 27.19
C ALA A 170 -2.69 14.02 26.38
N GLN A 171 -3.85 14.02 27.02
CA GLN A 171 -5.13 13.68 26.41
C GLN A 171 -6.16 14.71 26.89
N PRO A 172 -6.62 15.65 26.03
CA PRO A 172 -7.54 16.71 26.43
C PRO A 172 -8.82 16.20 27.08
N GLY A 173 -9.23 14.97 26.74
CA GLY A 173 -10.41 14.32 27.28
C GLY A 173 -10.22 13.61 28.63
N ILE A 174 -9.02 13.59 29.22
CA ILE A 174 -8.75 12.96 30.51
C ILE A 174 -8.22 14.01 31.48
N THR A 175 -8.96 14.25 32.55
CA THR A 175 -8.56 15.18 33.63
C THR A 175 -8.41 14.40 34.94
N LEU A 176 -7.30 14.63 35.63
CA LEU A 176 -7.08 14.12 36.99
C LEU A 176 -7.55 15.19 37.98
N THR A 177 -8.48 14.84 38.86
CA THR A 177 -9.02 15.72 39.91
C THR A 177 -8.80 15.08 41.29
N ASP A 178 -8.85 15.90 42.34
CA ASP A 178 -8.62 15.48 43.73
C ASP A 178 -7.24 14.81 43.94
N LEU A 179 -6.20 15.36 43.32
CA LEU A 179 -4.82 14.92 43.58
C LEU A 179 -4.47 15.20 45.05
N PRO A 180 -3.98 14.21 45.81
CA PRO A 180 -3.52 14.46 47.18
C PRO A 180 -2.34 15.43 47.18
N ASP A 181 -2.49 16.56 47.87
CA ASP A 181 -1.41 17.54 48.06
C ASP A 181 -0.21 16.91 48.79
N ASN A 182 0.84 16.51 48.06
CA ASN A 182 2.12 16.00 48.57
C ASN A 182 2.02 15.17 49.88
N GLY A 183 0.99 14.34 49.96
CA GLY A 183 0.49 13.82 51.23
C GLY A 183 1.31 12.63 51.72
N ILE A 184 1.65 12.63 53.00
CA ILE A 184 2.23 11.45 53.66
C ILE A 184 1.13 10.42 53.87
N LEU A 185 1.23 9.27 53.20
CA LEU A 185 0.35 8.11 53.36
C LEU A 185 0.84 7.25 54.52
N GLN A 186 0.08 7.24 55.62
CA GLN A 186 0.32 6.37 56.77
C GLN A 186 0.01 4.89 56.44
N PRO A 187 0.64 3.92 57.14
CA PRO A 187 0.24 2.51 57.10
C PRO A 187 -1.28 2.32 57.22
N GLY A 188 -1.90 1.58 56.30
CA GLY A 188 -3.33 1.33 56.22
C GLY A 188 -4.18 2.47 55.63
N GLN A 189 -3.60 3.65 55.39
CA GLN A 189 -4.32 4.80 54.84
C GLN A 189 -4.62 4.61 53.34
N LYS A 190 -5.79 5.07 52.93
CA LYS A 190 -6.23 5.13 51.54
C LYS A 190 -6.29 6.57 51.06
N CYS A 191 -5.92 6.76 49.80
CA CYS A 191 -6.08 7.99 49.06
C CYS A 191 -6.82 7.69 47.76
N TYR A 192 -7.57 8.67 47.28
CA TYR A 192 -8.42 8.57 46.10
C TYR A 192 -7.96 9.59 45.08
N VAL A 193 -7.71 9.15 43.84
CA VAL A 193 -7.49 10.05 42.71
C VAL A 193 -8.69 9.90 41.79
N GLN A 194 -9.41 10.99 41.56
CA GLN A 194 -10.54 10.98 40.63
C GLN A 194 -10.03 11.19 39.21
N VAL A 195 -10.53 10.38 38.28
CA VAL A 195 -10.23 10.48 36.85
C VAL A 195 -11.53 10.78 36.13
N LEU A 196 -11.62 12.00 35.59
CA LEU A 196 -12.72 12.47 34.76
C LEU A 196 -12.37 12.24 33.30
N VAL A 197 -13.22 11.50 32.58
CA VAL A 197 -13.08 11.24 31.16
C VAL A 197 -14.26 11.84 30.40
N LYS A 198 -13.97 12.67 29.41
CA LYS A 198 -14.95 13.31 28.50
C LYS A 198 -14.35 13.37 27.10
N SER A 199 -15.08 12.88 26.10
CA SER A 199 -14.62 12.92 24.71
C SER A 199 -15.73 13.30 23.76
N ASP A 200 -15.42 14.20 22.83
CA ASP A 200 -16.19 14.50 21.62
C ASP A 200 -15.64 13.79 20.37
N CYS A 201 -14.57 13.00 20.54
CA CYS A 201 -13.90 12.25 19.48
C CYS A 201 -14.10 10.74 19.65
N LEU A 202 -14.33 10.03 18.54
CA LEU A 202 -14.45 8.57 18.51
C LEU A 202 -13.10 7.87 18.53
N GLY A 203 -13.10 6.64 19.04
CA GLY A 203 -11.93 5.77 19.11
C GLY A 203 -11.45 5.54 20.53
N VAL A 204 -10.19 5.19 20.69
CA VAL A 204 -9.56 4.79 21.94
C VAL A 204 -8.73 5.93 22.47
N LEU A 205 -9.15 6.49 23.60
CA LEU A 205 -8.32 7.36 24.41
C LEU A 205 -7.39 6.49 25.24
N GLN A 206 -6.09 6.63 25.01
CA GLN A 206 -5.10 5.87 25.78
C GLN A 206 -3.93 6.73 26.24
N SER A 207 -3.59 6.59 27.51
CA SER A 207 -2.43 7.23 28.10
C SER A 207 -1.87 6.39 29.24
N PRO A 208 -0.53 6.22 29.32
CA PRO A 208 0.10 5.76 30.53
C PRO A 208 -0.09 6.80 31.65
N LEU A 209 -0.48 6.33 32.82
CA LEU A 209 -0.62 7.10 34.05
C LEU A 209 0.51 6.70 34.99
N LEU A 210 1.36 7.64 35.35
CA LEU A 210 2.47 7.40 36.26
C LEU A 210 2.24 8.11 37.59
N MET A 211 2.41 7.37 38.68
CA MET A 211 2.37 7.89 40.05
C MET A 211 3.74 7.74 40.68
N ALA A 212 4.27 8.80 41.27
CA ALA A 212 5.58 8.82 41.93
C ALA A 212 5.44 8.87 43.46
N PHE A 213 6.26 8.07 44.14
CA PHE A 213 6.23 7.89 45.59
C PHE A 213 7.64 7.91 46.19
N LYS A 214 7.75 8.35 47.45
CA LYS A 214 9.00 8.29 48.23
C LYS A 214 8.77 7.62 49.59
N PRO A 215 9.43 6.49 49.90
CA PRO A 215 9.40 5.88 51.22
C PRO A 215 10.08 6.79 52.26
N SER A 216 9.64 6.77 53.51
CA SER A 216 10.27 7.54 54.59
C SER A 216 11.63 6.99 55.03
N ASN A 217 11.87 5.70 54.76
CA ASN A 217 13.09 4.95 55.12
C ASN A 217 14.15 4.92 54.01
N GLU A 218 13.81 5.35 52.79
CA GLU A 218 14.71 5.33 51.64
C GLU A 218 14.76 6.71 50.97
N ASN A 219 15.92 7.08 50.44
CA ASN A 219 16.05 8.36 49.72
C ASN A 219 15.69 8.25 48.23
N THR A 220 15.33 7.05 47.77
CA THR A 220 15.01 6.71 46.39
C THR A 220 13.52 6.89 46.09
N VAL A 221 13.21 7.49 44.94
CA VAL A 221 11.84 7.61 44.44
C VAL A 221 11.51 6.37 43.61
N PHE A 222 10.29 5.86 43.75
CA PHE A 222 9.78 4.78 42.91
C PHE A 222 8.47 5.19 42.27
N GLN A 223 8.13 4.54 41.15
CA GLN A 223 6.95 4.86 40.37
C GLN A 223 6.06 3.62 40.19
N ILE A 224 4.75 3.86 40.18
CA ILE A 224 3.73 2.87 39.80
C ILE A 224 3.10 3.32 38.49
N LEU A 225 3.05 2.41 37.53
CA LEU A 225 2.51 2.60 36.19
C LEU A 225 1.15 1.92 36.05
N ARG A 226 0.19 2.65 35.50
CA ARG A 226 -1.12 2.14 35.04
C ARG A 226 -1.35 2.58 33.60
N PHE A 227 -2.14 1.83 32.85
CA PHE A 227 -2.51 2.20 31.48
C PHE A 227 -4.00 2.53 31.41
N LEU A 228 -4.36 3.78 31.11
CA LEU A 228 -5.75 4.12 30.84
C LEU A 228 -6.07 3.77 29.40
N LYS A 229 -7.16 3.04 29.18
CA LYS A 229 -7.70 2.69 27.85
C LYS A 229 -9.21 2.83 27.84
N VAL A 230 -9.71 3.94 27.31
CA VAL A 230 -11.15 4.22 27.22
C VAL A 230 -11.60 4.18 25.78
N GLU A 231 -12.54 3.30 25.45
CA GLU A 231 -13.13 3.21 24.11
C GLU A 231 -14.39 4.08 24.03
N VAL A 232 -14.34 5.12 23.19
CA VAL A 232 -15.46 6.04 22.94
C VAL A 232 -16.22 5.55 21.71
N ILE A 233 -17.46 5.13 21.94
CA ILE A 233 -18.33 4.48 20.96
C ILE A 233 -19.39 5.48 20.47
N GLY A 234 -19.74 5.41 19.18
CA GLY A 234 -20.80 6.21 18.57
C GLY A 234 -22.05 5.40 18.23
N ASP A 235 -23.12 6.10 17.85
CA ASP A 235 -24.47 5.54 17.66
C ASP A 235 -24.59 4.45 16.57
N ILE A 236 -23.73 4.46 15.53
CA ILE A 236 -23.73 3.45 14.43
C ILE A 236 -23.24 2.09 14.93
N ALA A 237 -22.69 1.99 16.15
CA ALA A 237 -22.38 0.69 16.75
C ALA A 237 -23.61 -0.24 16.78
N ALA A 238 -24.82 0.29 16.95
CA ALA A 238 -26.06 -0.50 16.87
C ALA A 238 -26.39 -0.98 15.44
N ASP A 239 -25.98 -0.22 14.41
CA ASP A 239 -26.15 -0.58 13.00
C ASP A 239 -25.14 -1.66 12.54
N ILE A 240 -24.10 -1.93 13.33
CA ILE A 240 -23.06 -2.92 13.05
C ILE A 240 -23.20 -4.06 14.09
N PRO A 241 -23.86 -5.19 13.76
CA PRO A 241 -24.15 -6.23 14.74
C PRO A 241 -22.87 -6.81 15.38
N PRO A 242 -22.98 -7.40 16.60
CA PRO A 242 -21.84 -8.00 17.29
C PRO A 242 -21.08 -8.98 16.39
N SER A 243 -19.76 -8.79 16.30
CA SER A 243 -18.89 -9.62 15.47
C SER A 243 -18.76 -11.03 16.04
N VAL A 244 -18.85 -12.05 15.17
CA VAL A 244 -18.37 -13.39 15.52
C VAL A 244 -16.84 -13.30 15.68
N PRO A 245 -16.24 -13.82 16.76
CA PRO A 245 -14.80 -13.79 16.98
C PRO A 245 -14.03 -14.33 15.76
N TYR A 246 -12.86 -13.73 15.48
CA TYR A 246 -12.03 -14.20 14.38
C TYR A 246 -11.45 -15.58 14.69
N GLU A 247 -11.69 -16.53 13.78
CA GLU A 247 -11.07 -17.85 13.80
C GLU A 247 -10.06 -17.94 12.66
N ARG A 248 -8.82 -18.31 12.98
CA ARG A 248 -7.79 -18.50 11.97
C ARG A 248 -8.20 -19.66 11.05
N PRO A 249 -8.27 -19.47 9.72
CA PRO A 249 -8.56 -20.57 8.81
C PRO A 249 -7.51 -21.67 8.97
N SER A 250 -7.93 -22.93 9.13
CA SER A 250 -7.01 -24.06 9.15
C SER A 250 -6.33 -24.21 7.79
N ARG A 251 -5.01 -24.43 7.77
CA ARG A 251 -4.29 -24.77 6.53
C ARG A 251 -4.80 -26.13 6.05
N LYS A 252 -5.65 -26.12 5.03
CA LYS A 252 -6.15 -27.35 4.41
C LYS A 252 -5.01 -27.99 3.61
N SER A 253 -4.78 -29.29 3.79
CA SER A 253 -3.81 -30.00 2.96
C SER A 253 -4.27 -30.01 1.51
N LEU A 254 -3.37 -29.68 0.59
CA LEU A 254 -3.59 -29.73 -0.85
C LEU A 254 -3.79 -31.20 -1.26
N ARG A 255 -5.03 -31.69 -1.25
CA ARG A 255 -5.38 -32.98 -1.86
C ARG A 255 -5.50 -32.76 -3.37
N GLN A 256 -4.47 -33.12 -4.14
CA GLN A 256 -4.63 -33.20 -5.60
C GLN A 256 -5.72 -34.23 -5.94
N ALA A 257 -6.54 -33.93 -6.95
CA ALA A 257 -7.52 -34.86 -7.47
C ALA A 257 -6.80 -36.07 -8.10
N THR A 258 -6.61 -37.13 -7.34
CA THR A 258 -6.11 -38.42 -7.81
C THR A 258 -7.30 -39.32 -8.08
N GLY A 259 -7.79 -39.35 -9.32
CA GLY A 259 -8.94 -40.18 -9.71
C GLY A 259 -9.50 -39.80 -11.08
N GLU A 260 -10.46 -40.59 -11.56
CA GLU A 260 -11.22 -40.28 -12.79
C GLU A 260 -12.01 -38.98 -12.62
N ILE A 261 -11.86 -38.05 -13.57
CA ILE A 261 -12.60 -36.78 -13.60
C ILE A 261 -13.81 -36.94 -14.52
N VAL A 262 -15.00 -36.91 -13.94
CA VAL A 262 -16.27 -36.92 -14.68
C VAL A 262 -16.65 -35.47 -15.01
N ASP A 263 -16.78 -35.17 -16.30
CA ASP A 263 -17.07 -33.81 -16.75
C ASP A 263 -18.53 -33.41 -16.51
N GLY A 264 -18.75 -32.14 -16.20
CA GLY A 264 -20.07 -31.57 -15.93
C GLY A 264 -20.80 -31.09 -17.19
N VAL A 265 -21.92 -30.39 -17.00
CA VAL A 265 -22.63 -29.72 -18.09
C VAL A 265 -22.23 -28.24 -18.09
N PRO A 266 -21.42 -27.75 -19.05
CA PRO A 266 -21.07 -26.35 -19.13
C PRO A 266 -22.29 -25.49 -19.48
N PRO A 267 -22.26 -24.16 -19.21
CA PRO A 267 -23.29 -23.26 -19.68
C PRO A 267 -23.45 -23.40 -21.19
N PRO A 268 -24.68 -23.33 -21.72
CA PRO A 268 -24.89 -23.42 -23.16
C PRO A 268 -24.03 -22.36 -23.82
N GLN A 269 -23.04 -22.81 -24.58
CA GLN A 269 -22.32 -21.93 -25.49
C GLN A 269 -23.34 -21.56 -26.56
N THR A 270 -23.54 -20.27 -26.81
CA THR A 270 -24.32 -19.84 -27.97
C THR A 270 -23.79 -20.60 -29.17
N LYS A 271 -24.62 -21.46 -29.77
CA LYS A 271 -24.31 -22.18 -31.03
C LYS A 271 -23.90 -21.23 -32.17
N ASN A 272 -24.08 -19.92 -31.94
CA ASN A 272 -23.75 -18.81 -32.83
C ASN A 272 -22.35 -18.19 -32.61
N SER A 273 -21.49 -18.69 -31.71
CA SER A 273 -20.10 -18.21 -31.63
C SER A 273 -19.27 -18.80 -32.76
N VAL A 274 -19.02 -18.03 -33.82
CA VAL A 274 -18.45 -18.56 -35.07
C VAL A 274 -16.93 -18.34 -35.19
N LEU A 275 -16.35 -17.44 -34.38
CA LEU A 275 -14.90 -17.27 -34.34
C LEU A 275 -14.20 -18.51 -33.76
N LYS A 276 -13.66 -19.35 -34.63
CA LYS A 276 -12.90 -20.55 -34.25
C LYS A 276 -11.48 -20.15 -33.85
N MET A 277 -11.15 -20.37 -32.58
CA MET A 277 -9.75 -20.31 -32.14
C MET A 277 -8.96 -21.48 -32.71
N GLY A 278 -7.69 -21.23 -33.01
CA GLY A 278 -6.68 -22.27 -33.19
C GLY A 278 -6.39 -23.03 -31.90
N ASN A 279 -5.49 -24.01 -31.99
CA ASN A 279 -5.16 -24.87 -30.87
C ASN A 279 -4.25 -24.15 -29.85
N LEU A 280 -4.86 -23.52 -28.85
CA LEU A 280 -4.14 -22.94 -27.72
C LEU A 280 -3.61 -24.06 -26.83
N LYS A 281 -2.28 -24.17 -26.68
CA LYS A 281 -1.65 -25.17 -25.81
C LYS A 281 -2.13 -25.06 -24.35
N PRO A 282 -2.02 -26.14 -23.56
CA PRO A 282 -2.44 -26.12 -22.17
C PRO A 282 -1.53 -25.32 -21.24
N TYR A 283 -0.25 -25.14 -21.60
CA TYR A 283 0.80 -24.45 -20.81
C TYR A 283 0.77 -24.87 -19.35
N PHE A 284 0.88 -26.17 -19.07
CA PHE A 284 0.92 -26.66 -17.68
C PHE A 284 2.18 -26.17 -16.99
N VAL A 285 2.06 -25.88 -15.69
CA VAL A 285 3.22 -25.59 -14.84
C VAL A 285 4.21 -26.77 -14.94
N PRO A 286 5.48 -26.55 -15.30
CA PRO A 286 6.47 -27.61 -15.37
C PRO A 286 6.63 -28.33 -14.02
N SER A 287 6.69 -29.66 -14.02
CA SER A 287 6.74 -30.47 -12.80
C SER A 287 7.93 -30.15 -11.89
N HIS A 288 9.10 -29.87 -12.47
CA HIS A 288 10.31 -29.47 -11.73
C HIS A 288 10.11 -28.13 -11.02
N LEU A 289 9.56 -27.12 -11.72
CA LEU A 289 9.29 -25.80 -11.15
C LEU A 289 8.28 -25.91 -10.01
N ARG A 290 7.22 -26.72 -10.19
CA ARG A 290 6.22 -26.96 -9.15
C ARG A 290 6.82 -27.66 -7.93
N TYR A 291 7.71 -28.63 -8.15
CA TYR A 291 8.40 -29.32 -7.06
C TYR A 291 9.25 -28.34 -6.24
N GLN A 292 10.12 -27.56 -6.90
CA GLN A 292 11.02 -26.59 -6.27
C GLN A 292 10.26 -25.51 -5.47
N ILE A 293 9.15 -24.99 -6.01
CA ILE A 293 8.29 -24.02 -5.30
C ILE A 293 7.67 -24.65 -4.04
N ASN A 294 7.26 -25.91 -4.11
CA ASN A 294 6.57 -26.59 -3.01
C ASN A 294 7.52 -27.07 -1.91
N THR A 295 8.69 -27.60 -2.26
CA THR A 295 9.67 -28.13 -1.30
C THR A 295 10.58 -27.05 -0.73
N LYS A 296 10.73 -25.91 -1.44
CA LYS A 296 11.75 -24.88 -1.21
C LYS A 296 13.20 -25.38 -1.32
N ASP A 297 13.40 -26.66 -1.61
CA ASP A 297 14.70 -27.24 -1.90
C ASP A 297 15.13 -26.87 -3.33
N GLU A 298 16.43 -26.63 -3.53
CA GLU A 298 17.04 -26.33 -4.83
C GLU A 298 16.51 -25.07 -5.54
N MET A 299 15.99 -24.10 -4.78
CA MET A 299 15.57 -22.78 -5.32
C MET A 299 16.73 -21.95 -5.89
N GLU A 300 17.99 -22.27 -5.59
CA GLU A 300 19.17 -21.52 -6.07
C GLU A 300 19.25 -21.43 -7.60
N ASP A 301 18.98 -22.51 -8.34
CA ASP A 301 19.05 -22.47 -9.82
C ASP A 301 17.89 -21.65 -10.42
N ILE A 302 16.69 -21.73 -9.83
CA ILE A 302 15.58 -20.86 -10.25
C ILE A 302 15.90 -19.41 -9.93
N ASN A 303 16.32 -19.11 -8.70
CA ASN A 303 16.63 -17.74 -8.26
C ASN A 303 17.71 -17.13 -9.14
N LYS A 304 18.79 -17.87 -9.43
CA LYS A 304 19.83 -17.42 -10.35
C LYS A 304 19.28 -17.04 -11.73
N ARG A 305 18.38 -17.86 -12.30
CA ARG A 305 17.73 -17.56 -13.59
C ARG A 305 16.75 -16.39 -13.51
N LEU A 306 16.08 -16.21 -12.38
CA LEU A 306 15.15 -15.10 -12.15
C LEU A 306 15.87 -13.78 -11.84
N GLU A 307 17.09 -13.84 -11.30
CA GLU A 307 17.95 -12.69 -11.04
C GLU A 307 18.61 -12.13 -12.31
N GLU A 308 18.76 -12.94 -13.37
CA GLU A 308 19.30 -12.48 -14.67
C GLU A 308 18.55 -11.24 -15.18
N PRO A 309 19.25 -10.14 -15.55
CA PRO A 309 18.61 -8.99 -16.17
C PRO A 309 17.80 -9.39 -17.41
N LEU A 310 16.62 -8.79 -17.57
CA LEU A 310 15.76 -9.11 -18.72
C LEU A 310 16.39 -8.57 -20.02
N CYS A 311 16.63 -9.45 -20.98
CA CYS A 311 17.09 -9.16 -22.32
C CYS A 311 16.24 -9.93 -23.34
N TRP A 312 16.46 -9.68 -24.64
CA TRP A 312 15.72 -10.37 -25.69
C TRP A 312 15.83 -11.91 -25.60
N ASP A 313 17.04 -12.43 -25.38
CA ASP A 313 17.32 -13.87 -25.39
C ASP A 313 16.64 -14.63 -24.25
N ASN A 314 16.50 -14.01 -23.07
CA ASN A 314 15.85 -14.63 -21.91
C ASN A 314 14.39 -14.19 -21.72
N TYR A 315 13.87 -13.29 -22.56
CA TYR A 315 12.58 -12.63 -22.40
C TYR A 315 11.41 -13.58 -22.19
N ALA A 316 11.15 -14.44 -23.18
CA ALA A 316 10.03 -15.36 -23.17
C ALA A 316 10.15 -16.38 -22.02
N ARG A 317 11.36 -16.94 -21.82
CA ARG A 317 11.65 -17.92 -20.78
C ARG A 317 11.41 -17.34 -19.38
N LYS A 318 12.00 -16.18 -19.08
CA LYS A 318 11.92 -15.56 -17.75
C LYS A 318 10.50 -15.14 -17.41
N LEU A 319 9.81 -14.44 -18.30
CA LEU A 319 8.42 -14.03 -18.05
C LEU A 319 7.46 -15.24 -17.97
N SER A 320 7.68 -16.29 -18.76
CA SER A 320 6.88 -17.52 -18.66
C SER A 320 7.07 -18.22 -17.31
N ASN A 321 8.30 -18.28 -16.78
CA ASN A 321 8.56 -18.84 -15.45
C ASN A 321 7.85 -18.02 -14.36
N LEU A 322 7.90 -16.69 -14.43
CA LEU A 322 7.21 -15.81 -13.49
C LEU A 322 5.68 -15.97 -13.55
N LEU A 323 5.11 -16.18 -14.74
CA LEU A 323 3.67 -16.48 -14.88
C LEU A 323 3.30 -17.82 -14.24
N HIS A 324 4.13 -18.85 -14.37
CA HIS A 324 3.90 -20.13 -13.69
C HIS A 324 4.01 -20.01 -12.17
N ILE A 325 4.95 -19.20 -11.68
CA ILE A 325 5.09 -18.90 -10.24
C ILE A 325 3.84 -18.18 -9.72
N GLU A 326 3.33 -17.19 -10.45
CA GLU A 326 2.06 -16.52 -10.14
C GLU A 326 0.90 -17.52 -10.17
N GLU A 327 0.83 -18.40 -11.18
CA GLU A 327 -0.19 -19.44 -11.28
C GLU A 327 -0.22 -20.37 -10.06
N CYS A 328 0.95 -20.82 -9.59
CA CYS A 328 1.07 -21.63 -8.38
C CYS A 328 0.51 -20.90 -7.15
N GLN A 329 0.80 -19.60 -6.99
CA GLN A 329 0.24 -18.82 -5.89
C GLN A 329 -1.28 -18.65 -6.03
N MET A 330 -1.78 -18.42 -7.25
CA MET A 330 -3.22 -18.34 -7.53
C MET A 330 -3.95 -19.63 -7.16
N GLU A 331 -3.34 -20.80 -7.41
CA GLU A 331 -3.86 -22.10 -6.98
C GLU A 331 -3.92 -22.20 -5.45
N VAL A 332 -2.84 -21.86 -4.74
CA VAL A 332 -2.83 -21.90 -3.27
C VAL A 332 -3.90 -20.98 -2.68
N ASP A 333 -4.08 -19.79 -3.25
CA ASP A 333 -5.02 -18.79 -2.75
C ASP A 333 -6.47 -19.17 -2.97
N ILE A 334 -6.82 -19.77 -4.11
CA ILE A 334 -8.21 -20.14 -4.38
C ILE A 334 -8.66 -21.34 -3.52
N ARG A 335 -7.74 -22.25 -3.17
CA ARG A 335 -8.01 -23.43 -2.33
C ARG A 335 -8.38 -23.07 -0.90
N ARG A 336 -8.07 -21.85 -0.45
CA ARG A 336 -8.52 -21.33 0.87
C ARG A 336 -10.04 -21.26 0.98
N TYR A 337 -10.74 -21.23 -0.15
CA TYR A 337 -12.19 -21.18 -0.20
C TYR A 337 -12.85 -22.56 -0.32
N ASP A 338 -12.07 -23.66 -0.41
CA ASP A 338 -12.60 -25.02 -0.46
C ASP A 338 -13.58 -25.27 0.69
N ILE A 339 -14.65 -26.03 0.46
CA ILE A 339 -15.69 -26.31 1.45
C ILE A 339 -15.74 -27.81 1.69
N ASN A 340 -15.56 -28.24 2.94
CA ASN A 340 -15.66 -29.64 3.30
C ASN A 340 -17.09 -29.98 3.71
N GLY A 341 -17.63 -31.08 3.20
CA GLY A 341 -18.99 -31.53 3.53
C GLY A 341 -20.11 -30.54 3.23
N ALA A 342 -19.99 -29.80 2.12
CA ALA A 342 -21.02 -28.90 1.62
C ALA A 342 -22.30 -29.67 1.24
N THR A 343 -23.44 -29.02 1.41
CA THR A 343 -24.72 -29.48 0.86
C THR A 343 -25.19 -28.50 -0.21
N MET A 344 -25.96 -29.01 -1.17
CA MET A 344 -26.51 -28.25 -2.28
C MET A 344 -28.02 -28.47 -2.35
N LYS A 345 -28.73 -27.46 -2.83
CA LYS A 345 -30.18 -27.52 -3.08
C LYS A 345 -30.43 -27.80 -4.55
N GLN A 346 -31.27 -28.78 -4.85
CA GLN A 346 -31.65 -29.06 -6.24
C GLN A 346 -32.59 -27.98 -6.79
N GLU A 347 -32.26 -27.44 -7.96
CA GLU A 347 -33.08 -26.51 -8.73
C GLU A 347 -33.20 -27.03 -10.17
N GLY A 348 -34.25 -27.80 -10.45
CA GLY A 348 -34.42 -28.48 -11.74
C GLY A 348 -33.24 -29.40 -12.05
N THR A 349 -32.52 -29.13 -13.14
CA THR A 349 -31.31 -29.87 -13.55
C THR A 349 -30.00 -29.31 -12.96
N PHE A 350 -30.09 -28.29 -12.10
CA PHE A 350 -28.94 -27.62 -11.50
C PHE A 350 -28.88 -27.85 -9.99
N LEU A 351 -27.72 -27.58 -9.41
CA LEU A 351 -27.49 -27.61 -7.97
C LEU A 351 -27.03 -26.23 -7.48
N LYS A 352 -27.70 -25.73 -6.44
CA LYS A 352 -27.36 -24.48 -5.76
C LYS A 352 -26.45 -24.74 -4.57
N LEU A 353 -25.24 -24.20 -4.64
CA LEU A 353 -24.26 -24.25 -3.57
C LEU A 353 -24.18 -22.90 -2.87
N LYS A 354 -24.41 -22.86 -1.56
CA LYS A 354 -24.17 -21.65 -0.76
C LYS A 354 -22.66 -21.48 -0.52
N VAL A 355 -22.12 -20.33 -0.90
CA VAL A 355 -20.69 -20.01 -0.80
C VAL A 355 -20.52 -18.71 0.00
N PRO A 356 -20.09 -18.80 1.27
CA PRO A 356 -19.80 -17.63 2.08
C PRO A 356 -18.74 -16.75 1.40
N GLY A 357 -19.02 -15.44 1.26
CA GLY A 357 -18.10 -14.50 0.58
C GLY A 357 -18.24 -14.42 -0.95
N LEU A 358 -19.21 -15.12 -1.56
CA LEU A 358 -19.39 -15.07 -3.02
C LEU A 358 -19.86 -13.70 -3.54
N ALA A 359 -20.77 -13.03 -2.82
CA ALA A 359 -21.24 -11.66 -3.12
C ALA A 359 -20.07 -10.67 -3.25
N GLU A 360 -18.95 -11.09 -2.70
CA GLU A 360 -17.72 -10.39 -2.58
C GLU A 360 -16.66 -10.84 -3.63
N ASN A 361 -17.01 -11.62 -4.66
CA ASN A 361 -16.03 -12.21 -5.58
C ASN A 361 -14.92 -12.99 -4.83
N ARG A 362 -15.26 -13.70 -3.75
CA ARG A 362 -14.35 -14.52 -2.93
C ARG A 362 -14.99 -15.87 -2.60
N PRO A 363 -14.69 -16.94 -3.37
CA PRO A 363 -13.74 -16.98 -4.47
C PRO A 363 -14.24 -16.17 -5.69
N SER A 364 -13.30 -15.64 -6.48
CA SER A 364 -13.64 -14.93 -7.71
C SER A 364 -13.99 -15.95 -8.78
N VAL A 365 -15.28 -16.22 -8.92
CA VAL A 365 -15.84 -17.21 -9.83
C VAL A 365 -16.77 -16.51 -10.81
N LEU A 366 -16.63 -16.80 -12.10
CA LEU A 366 -17.46 -16.26 -13.18
C LEU A 366 -18.30 -17.36 -13.82
N ARG A 367 -19.35 -16.95 -14.56
CA ARG A 367 -20.09 -17.87 -15.43
C ARG A 367 -19.13 -18.55 -16.41
N GLY A 368 -19.21 -19.88 -16.48
CA GLY A 368 -18.34 -20.73 -17.30
C GLY A 368 -17.14 -21.31 -16.56
N ASP A 369 -16.80 -20.81 -15.37
CA ASP A 369 -15.79 -21.43 -14.51
C ASP A 369 -16.30 -22.78 -13.98
N HIS A 370 -15.40 -23.58 -13.42
CA HIS A 370 -15.78 -24.86 -12.81
C HIS A 370 -15.13 -25.04 -11.45
N LEU A 371 -15.74 -25.92 -10.66
CA LEU A 371 -15.19 -26.43 -9.42
C LEU A 371 -15.23 -27.96 -9.44
N PHE A 372 -14.50 -28.58 -8.53
CA PHE A 372 -14.51 -30.02 -8.34
C PHE A 372 -15.37 -30.37 -7.12
N ALA A 373 -16.19 -31.41 -7.26
CA ALA A 373 -16.98 -31.98 -6.18
C ALA A 373 -16.61 -33.46 -5.99
N ARG A 374 -16.44 -33.87 -4.73
CA ARG A 374 -16.20 -35.26 -4.32
C ARG A 374 -17.19 -35.64 -3.23
N PHE A 375 -17.81 -36.81 -3.35
CA PHE A 375 -18.68 -37.31 -2.28
C PHE A 375 -17.84 -37.65 -1.04
N VAL A 376 -18.28 -37.19 0.13
CA VAL A 376 -17.63 -37.54 1.40
C VAL A 376 -17.85 -39.04 1.64
N ILE A 377 -16.78 -39.83 1.65
CA ILE A 377 -16.84 -41.27 1.93
C ILE A 377 -16.82 -41.44 3.45
N ASP A 378 -17.74 -42.25 3.98
CA ASP A 378 -17.78 -42.60 5.39
C ASP A 378 -16.53 -43.41 5.75
N ARG A 379 -15.82 -42.99 6.82
CA ARG A 379 -14.54 -43.58 7.24
C ARG A 379 -14.68 -45.04 7.70
N SER A 380 -15.92 -45.51 7.87
CA SER A 380 -16.28 -46.86 8.27
C SER A 380 -16.14 -47.90 7.14
N ASN A 381 -16.03 -47.50 5.85
CA ASN A 381 -15.93 -48.44 4.74
C ASN A 381 -14.99 -47.95 3.62
N PRO A 382 -13.68 -48.23 3.70
CA PRO A 382 -12.73 -47.78 2.70
C PRO A 382 -12.74 -48.76 1.52
N HIS A 383 -13.56 -48.51 0.50
CA HIS A 383 -13.22 -49.00 -0.84
C HIS A 383 -12.30 -47.94 -1.49
N PRO A 384 -10.99 -48.21 -1.65
CA PRO A 384 -10.03 -47.25 -2.21
C PRO A 384 -10.17 -47.08 -3.73
N GLU A 385 -11.01 -47.91 -4.37
CA GLU A 385 -11.16 -47.93 -5.81
C GLU A 385 -12.26 -46.95 -6.26
N GLN A 386 -11.82 -45.87 -6.88
CA GLN A 386 -12.59 -44.83 -7.60
C GLN A 386 -13.32 -43.78 -6.74
N VAL A 387 -12.54 -42.96 -6.02
CA VAL A 387 -13.01 -41.61 -5.66
C VAL A 387 -13.09 -40.75 -6.92
N LYS A 388 -14.19 -40.87 -7.67
CA LYS A 388 -14.49 -40.03 -8.83
C LYS A 388 -14.59 -38.57 -8.41
N THR A 389 -13.97 -37.70 -9.21
CA THR A 389 -14.06 -36.25 -9.03
C THR A 389 -14.97 -35.68 -10.11
N TYR A 390 -15.98 -34.89 -9.73
CA TYR A 390 -16.98 -34.39 -10.66
C TYR A 390 -16.76 -32.90 -10.91
N LYS A 391 -16.75 -32.48 -12.17
CA LYS A 391 -16.76 -31.05 -12.52
C LYS A 391 -18.16 -30.48 -12.39
N GLY A 392 -18.30 -29.41 -11.63
CA GLY A 392 -19.49 -28.57 -11.58
C GLY A 392 -19.21 -27.25 -12.28
N TYR A 393 -19.86 -26.99 -13.42
CA TYR A 393 -19.70 -25.72 -14.11
C TYR A 393 -20.64 -24.66 -13.57
N VAL A 394 -20.17 -23.42 -13.49
CA VAL A 394 -20.92 -22.29 -12.98
C VAL A 394 -21.80 -21.73 -14.08
N HIS A 395 -23.11 -21.91 -13.95
CA HIS A 395 -24.11 -21.38 -14.87
C HIS A 395 -24.50 -19.96 -14.53
N ARG A 396 -24.66 -19.67 -13.24
CA ARG A 396 -25.01 -18.34 -12.72
C ARG A 396 -24.33 -18.12 -11.36
N VAL A 397 -23.94 -16.87 -11.14
CA VAL A 397 -23.45 -16.38 -9.85
C VAL A 397 -24.57 -15.51 -9.28
N GLU A 398 -25.18 -15.95 -8.18
CA GLU A 398 -26.16 -15.19 -7.41
C GLU A 398 -25.46 -14.52 -6.22
N LEU A 399 -26.19 -13.84 -5.33
CA LEU A 399 -25.59 -13.08 -4.21
C LEU A 399 -24.67 -13.97 -3.35
N GLU A 400 -25.17 -15.05 -2.76
CA GLU A 400 -24.37 -15.97 -1.92
C GLU A 400 -24.40 -17.42 -2.43
N GLU A 401 -24.94 -17.64 -3.62
CA GLU A 401 -25.18 -18.97 -4.17
C GLU A 401 -24.59 -19.12 -5.58
N LEU A 402 -23.97 -20.27 -5.85
CA LEU A 402 -23.56 -20.69 -7.18
C LEU A 402 -24.59 -21.68 -7.73
N VAL A 403 -25.04 -21.44 -8.96
CA VAL A 403 -25.85 -22.39 -9.71
C VAL A 403 -24.93 -23.24 -10.58
N LEU A 404 -24.85 -24.53 -10.28
CA LEU A 404 -23.88 -25.47 -10.83
C LEU A 404 -24.53 -26.52 -11.74
N GLY A 405 -23.90 -26.78 -12.88
CA GLY A 405 -24.25 -27.84 -13.82
C GLY A 405 -23.28 -29.01 -13.72
N PHE A 406 -23.76 -30.13 -13.19
CA PHE A 406 -23.01 -31.38 -13.05
C PHE A 406 -23.46 -32.43 -14.07
N SER A 407 -22.72 -33.53 -14.18
CA SER A 407 -23.08 -34.67 -15.03
C SER A 407 -24.36 -35.36 -14.56
N LYS A 408 -25.04 -36.08 -15.47
CA LYS A 408 -26.19 -36.92 -15.09
C LYS A 408 -25.80 -37.98 -14.04
N GLU A 409 -24.60 -38.52 -14.13
CA GLU A 409 -24.06 -39.48 -13.15
C GLU A 409 -24.00 -38.87 -11.74
N PHE A 410 -23.50 -37.63 -11.62
CA PHE A 410 -23.47 -36.94 -10.33
C PHE A 410 -24.88 -36.68 -9.79
N LEU A 411 -25.78 -36.19 -10.65
CA LEU A 411 -27.16 -35.86 -10.27
C LEU A 411 -27.94 -37.10 -9.80
N ASN A 412 -27.74 -38.25 -10.45
CA ASN A 412 -28.39 -39.50 -10.05
C ASN A 412 -27.89 -40.01 -8.68
N ARG A 413 -26.66 -39.68 -8.31
CA ARG A 413 -26.07 -40.06 -7.02
C ARG A 413 -26.35 -39.03 -5.91
N TYR A 414 -26.62 -37.78 -6.26
CA TYR A 414 -26.82 -36.69 -5.31
C TYR A 414 -28.28 -36.63 -4.84
N ALA A 415 -28.52 -36.92 -3.56
CA ALA A 415 -29.77 -36.62 -2.86
C ALA A 415 -29.61 -35.41 -1.94
N ASN A 416 -30.70 -34.67 -1.69
CA ASN A 416 -30.69 -33.51 -0.79
C ASN A 416 -30.13 -33.89 0.58
N GLY A 417 -29.12 -33.14 1.04
CA GLY A 417 -28.44 -33.38 2.32
C GLY A 417 -27.19 -34.25 2.24
N ILE A 418 -26.89 -34.89 1.10
CA ILE A 418 -25.59 -35.55 0.89
C ILE A 418 -24.48 -34.52 0.94
N LYS A 419 -23.45 -34.82 1.74
CA LYS A 419 -22.26 -34.00 1.93
C LYS A 419 -21.24 -34.26 0.83
N VAL A 420 -20.74 -33.19 0.24
CA VAL A 420 -19.68 -33.21 -0.77
C VAL A 420 -18.55 -32.26 -0.40
N ASP A 421 -17.32 -32.67 -0.65
CA ASP A 421 -16.17 -31.77 -0.58
C ASP A 421 -16.09 -31.00 -1.90
N ILE A 422 -16.08 -29.67 -1.79
CA ILE A 422 -16.00 -28.71 -2.88
C ILE A 422 -14.60 -28.12 -2.92
N GLU A 423 -14.01 -28.19 -4.10
CA GLU A 423 -12.66 -27.74 -4.38
C GLU A 423 -12.72 -26.69 -5.51
N PHE A 424 -12.38 -25.43 -5.18
CA PHE A 424 -12.48 -24.32 -6.12
C PHE A 424 -11.28 -24.29 -7.07
N THR A 425 -11.55 -23.85 -8.31
CA THR A 425 -10.54 -23.63 -9.34
C THR A 425 -10.72 -22.24 -9.96
N PHE A 426 -9.70 -21.76 -10.68
CA PHE A 426 -9.78 -20.49 -11.42
C PHE A 426 -9.59 -20.73 -12.91
N ASN A 427 -10.08 -19.77 -13.70
CA ASN A 427 -9.92 -19.81 -15.14
C ASN A 427 -8.47 -19.53 -15.56
N ARG A 428 -7.77 -20.55 -16.08
CA ARG A 428 -6.40 -20.45 -16.61
C ARG A 428 -6.32 -19.79 -17.99
N PHE A 429 -7.45 -19.48 -18.64
CA PHE A 429 -7.48 -18.95 -20.00
C PHE A 429 -6.65 -17.66 -20.18
N PRO A 430 -6.74 -16.64 -19.30
CA PRO A 430 -5.91 -15.44 -19.42
C PRO A 430 -4.41 -15.73 -19.32
N LEU A 431 -3.98 -16.62 -18.41
CA LEU A 431 -2.57 -17.00 -18.29
C LEU A 431 -2.08 -17.76 -19.52
N ARG A 432 -2.89 -18.67 -20.06
CA ARG A 432 -2.56 -19.40 -21.29
C ARG A 432 -2.38 -18.47 -22.50
N LEU A 433 -3.19 -17.40 -22.60
CA LEU A 433 -3.01 -16.39 -23.64
C LEU A 433 -1.70 -15.62 -23.46
N GLN A 434 -1.31 -15.32 -22.23
CA GLN A 434 -0.02 -14.67 -21.94
C GLN A 434 1.17 -15.58 -22.30
N HIS A 435 1.13 -16.86 -21.93
CA HIS A 435 2.14 -17.83 -22.35
C HIS A 435 2.21 -17.98 -23.88
N PHE A 436 1.05 -18.02 -24.54
CA PHE A 436 0.98 -18.01 -26.00
C PHE A 436 1.65 -16.77 -26.58
N ALA A 437 1.34 -15.57 -26.09
CA ALA A 437 1.97 -14.34 -26.56
C ALA A 437 3.49 -14.35 -26.38
N LEU A 438 3.99 -14.88 -25.27
CA LEU A 438 5.43 -15.06 -25.02
C LEU A 438 6.08 -16.11 -25.91
N GLU A 439 5.37 -17.18 -26.27
CA GLU A 439 5.86 -18.19 -27.21
C GLU A 439 5.88 -17.66 -28.66
N GLU A 440 4.89 -16.84 -29.02
CA GLU A 440 4.73 -16.33 -30.39
C GLU A 440 5.63 -15.12 -30.67
N ALA A 441 5.86 -14.22 -29.71
CA ALA A 441 6.64 -13.01 -29.95
C ALA A 441 8.06 -13.29 -30.51
N PRO A 442 8.86 -14.24 -29.97
CA PRO A 442 10.18 -14.56 -30.52
C PRO A 442 10.18 -15.11 -31.94
N LYS A 443 9.05 -15.64 -32.43
CA LYS A 443 8.91 -16.16 -33.81
C LYS A 443 8.90 -15.03 -34.85
N HIS A 444 8.71 -13.79 -34.42
CA HIS A 444 8.67 -12.60 -35.26
C HIS A 444 9.79 -11.63 -34.84
N PRO A 445 11.01 -11.74 -35.40
CA PRO A 445 12.17 -10.96 -34.96
C PRO A 445 11.93 -9.44 -34.94
N ASP A 446 11.07 -8.94 -35.83
CA ASP A 446 10.70 -7.52 -35.92
C ASP A 446 10.12 -6.97 -34.61
N ILE A 447 9.47 -7.80 -33.79
CA ILE A 447 8.88 -7.37 -32.51
C ILE A 447 9.93 -7.04 -31.46
N GLN A 448 11.18 -7.51 -31.62
CA GLN A 448 12.29 -7.12 -30.73
C GLN A 448 12.45 -5.61 -30.70
N SER A 449 12.30 -4.94 -31.85
CA SER A 449 12.39 -3.48 -31.97
C SER A 449 11.28 -2.72 -31.23
N VAL A 450 10.17 -3.41 -30.89
CA VAL A 450 9.08 -2.90 -30.06
C VAL A 450 9.35 -3.11 -28.57
N LEU A 451 9.81 -4.31 -28.21
CA LEU A 451 9.99 -4.75 -26.82
C LEU A 451 11.32 -4.29 -26.20
N PHE A 452 12.35 -4.13 -27.02
CA PHE A 452 13.69 -3.67 -26.67
C PHE A 452 14.19 -2.62 -27.67
N PRO A 453 13.56 -1.43 -27.72
CA PRO A 453 13.92 -0.41 -28.69
C PRO A 453 15.29 0.21 -28.38
N GLU A 454 16.16 0.24 -29.38
CA GLU A 454 17.50 0.87 -29.32
C GLU A 454 17.51 2.28 -29.93
N SER A 455 16.75 2.49 -31.01
CA SER A 455 16.57 3.80 -31.65
C SER A 455 15.25 3.83 -32.45
N PRO A 456 14.66 5.02 -32.68
CA PRO A 456 13.59 5.18 -33.67
C PRO A 456 14.18 4.94 -35.07
N GLY A 457 13.61 4.00 -35.84
CA GLY A 457 14.31 3.34 -36.95
C GLY A 457 13.61 3.33 -38.31
N VAL A 458 12.36 3.80 -38.43
CA VAL A 458 11.61 3.75 -39.70
C VAL A 458 11.25 5.15 -40.21
N LYS A 459 11.14 5.30 -41.54
CA LYS A 459 10.58 6.51 -42.17
C LYS A 459 9.19 6.84 -41.58
N PRO A 460 8.92 8.11 -41.25
CA PRO A 460 7.59 8.55 -40.81
C PRO A 460 6.49 8.11 -41.79
N LEU A 461 5.30 7.80 -41.27
CA LEU A 461 4.10 7.49 -42.07
C LEU A 461 3.66 8.68 -42.92
N LEU A 462 3.94 9.90 -42.45
CA LEU A 462 3.65 11.15 -43.13
C LEU A 462 4.84 12.10 -42.99
N CYS A 463 5.34 12.62 -44.11
CA CYS A 463 6.53 13.50 -44.13
C CYS A 463 6.21 15.00 -43.95
N SER A 464 4.94 15.43 -43.97
CA SER A 464 4.59 16.85 -43.99
C SER A 464 3.26 17.17 -43.29
N LEU A 465 3.34 17.52 -42.00
CA LEU A 465 2.37 18.41 -41.35
C LEU A 465 3.21 19.57 -40.81
N THR A 466 3.38 20.62 -41.63
CA THR A 466 4.41 21.65 -41.41
C THR A 466 3.98 22.78 -40.48
N ASN A 467 2.71 22.83 -40.06
CA ASN A 467 2.23 23.87 -39.17
C ASN A 467 1.40 23.30 -38.01
N GLU A 468 1.97 23.32 -36.79
CA GLU A 468 1.32 22.89 -35.54
C GLU A 468 -0.02 23.61 -35.32
N SER A 469 -0.12 24.91 -35.65
CA SER A 469 -1.36 25.67 -35.44
C SER A 469 -2.49 25.21 -36.35
N GLN A 470 -2.20 24.98 -37.64
CA GLN A 470 -3.16 24.42 -38.59
C GLN A 470 -3.59 23.00 -38.20
N PHE A 471 -2.65 22.19 -37.72
CA PHE A 471 -2.96 20.84 -37.23
C PHE A 471 -3.84 20.88 -35.97
N ALA A 472 -3.55 21.76 -35.01
CA ALA A 472 -4.35 21.97 -33.81
C ALA A 472 -5.80 22.34 -34.15
N HIS A 473 -6.01 23.20 -35.15
CA HIS A 473 -7.36 23.54 -35.63
C HIS A 473 -8.07 22.39 -36.34
N SER A 474 -7.33 21.39 -36.85
CA SER A 474 -7.90 20.20 -37.50
C SER A 474 -8.42 19.13 -36.53
N LEU A 475 -8.20 19.31 -35.23
CA LEU A 475 -8.66 18.39 -34.19
C LEU A 475 -10.19 18.42 -34.04
N TYR A 476 -10.80 17.28 -33.74
CA TYR A 476 -12.25 17.18 -33.54
C TYR A 476 -12.67 17.72 -32.18
N ASP A 477 -11.86 17.48 -31.14
CA ASP A 477 -12.02 18.16 -29.86
C ASP A 477 -11.20 19.46 -29.83
N GLN A 478 -11.86 20.57 -30.12
CA GLN A 478 -11.25 21.90 -30.15
C GLN A 478 -10.69 22.35 -28.78
N LYS A 479 -11.08 21.72 -27.68
CA LYS A 479 -10.49 22.01 -26.36
C LYS A 479 -9.00 21.63 -26.31
N LEU A 480 -8.62 20.61 -27.09
CA LEU A 480 -7.24 20.13 -27.18
C LEU A 480 -6.32 21.09 -27.93
N ALA A 481 -6.86 21.92 -28.84
CA ALA A 481 -6.05 22.80 -29.69
C ALA A 481 -5.17 23.78 -28.89
N SER A 482 -5.60 24.11 -27.67
CA SER A 482 -4.85 24.98 -26.75
C SER A 482 -3.78 24.26 -25.92
N ASN A 483 -3.75 22.92 -25.95
CA ASN A 483 -2.86 22.08 -25.16
C ASN A 483 -1.71 21.54 -26.05
N THR A 484 -0.53 22.14 -25.88
CA THR A 484 0.66 21.83 -26.67
C THR A 484 1.12 20.39 -26.53
N GLU A 485 1.06 19.81 -25.34
CA GLU A 485 1.52 18.44 -25.09
C GLU A 485 0.61 17.44 -25.80
N GLN A 486 -0.71 17.62 -25.70
CA GLN A 486 -1.68 16.76 -26.35
C GLN A 486 -1.61 16.88 -27.87
N VAL A 487 -1.52 18.10 -28.42
CA VAL A 487 -1.36 18.34 -29.87
C VAL A 487 -0.11 17.65 -30.40
N LYS A 488 1.05 17.83 -29.73
CA LYS A 488 2.31 17.19 -30.12
C LYS A 488 2.22 15.67 -30.07
N ALA A 489 1.62 15.11 -29.02
CA ALA A 489 1.41 13.67 -28.92
C ALA A 489 0.58 13.12 -30.10
N ILE A 490 -0.54 13.77 -30.40
CA ILE A 490 -1.42 13.37 -31.52
C ILE A 490 -0.68 13.48 -32.85
N GLN A 491 0.11 14.55 -33.04
CA GLN A 491 0.89 14.78 -34.25
C GLN A 491 1.96 13.70 -34.45
N HIS A 492 2.75 13.41 -33.42
CA HIS A 492 3.79 12.37 -33.49
C HIS A 492 3.22 10.98 -33.70
N ILE A 493 2.09 10.65 -33.08
CA ILE A 493 1.34 9.40 -33.34
C ILE A 493 0.91 9.35 -34.80
N LEU A 494 0.32 10.42 -35.32
CA LEU A 494 -0.15 10.45 -36.71
C LEU A 494 1.01 10.30 -37.71
N GLN A 495 2.14 10.94 -37.44
CA GLN A 495 3.36 10.85 -38.25
C GLN A 495 4.11 9.53 -38.05
N GLY A 496 3.88 8.83 -36.95
CA GLY A 496 4.59 7.61 -36.57
C GLY A 496 6.08 7.81 -36.35
N THR A 497 6.46 8.90 -35.67
CA THR A 497 7.87 9.31 -35.48
C THR A 497 8.71 8.33 -34.66
N SER A 498 8.08 7.55 -33.77
CA SER A 498 8.78 6.61 -32.90
C SER A 498 9.05 5.26 -33.56
N ARG A 499 8.41 4.96 -34.70
CA ARG A 499 8.41 3.61 -35.29
C ARG A 499 9.84 3.11 -35.56
N PRO A 500 10.15 1.84 -35.24
CA PRO A 500 9.23 0.79 -34.80
C PRO A 500 9.00 0.78 -33.27
N ALA A 501 9.67 1.66 -32.52
CA ALA A 501 9.50 1.76 -31.07
C ALA A 501 8.09 2.28 -30.71
N PRO A 502 7.50 1.81 -29.59
CA PRO A 502 6.23 2.33 -29.09
C PRO A 502 6.25 3.84 -28.87
N TYR A 503 5.17 4.52 -29.26
CA TYR A 503 4.95 5.88 -28.81
C TYR A 503 4.32 5.87 -27.41
N LEU A 504 4.94 6.54 -26.45
CA LEU A 504 4.47 6.56 -25.06
C LEU A 504 3.73 7.85 -24.73
N VAL A 505 2.48 7.74 -24.28
CA VAL A 505 1.71 8.85 -23.71
C VAL A 505 1.69 8.69 -22.20
N PHE A 506 2.64 9.34 -21.53
CA PHE A 506 2.68 9.40 -20.08
C PHE A 506 1.71 10.48 -19.59
N GLY A 507 0.55 10.07 -19.07
CA GLY A 507 -0.40 11.03 -18.51
C GLY A 507 -0.69 10.78 -17.04
N PRO A 508 -0.20 11.65 -16.16
CA PRO A 508 -0.63 11.75 -14.77
C PRO A 508 -2.17 11.85 -14.62
N PRO A 509 -2.74 11.64 -13.43
CA PRO A 509 -4.19 11.62 -13.25
C PRO A 509 -4.81 12.98 -13.63
N GLY A 510 -5.97 12.95 -14.28
CA GLY A 510 -6.68 14.16 -14.70
C GLY A 510 -6.12 14.88 -15.94
N THR A 511 -5.07 14.37 -16.58
CA THR A 511 -4.40 15.06 -17.72
C THR A 511 -5.00 14.80 -19.11
N GLY A 512 -6.09 14.03 -19.19
CA GLY A 512 -6.78 13.77 -20.46
C GLY A 512 -6.15 12.70 -21.36
N LYS A 513 -5.42 11.72 -20.81
CA LYS A 513 -4.86 10.55 -21.54
C LYS A 513 -5.82 9.95 -22.58
N THR A 514 -6.97 9.45 -22.11
CA THR A 514 -7.95 8.80 -22.99
C THR A 514 -8.56 9.77 -24.00
N VAL A 515 -8.66 11.07 -23.69
CA VAL A 515 -9.10 12.08 -24.68
C VAL A 515 -8.06 12.18 -25.80
N THR A 516 -6.78 12.27 -25.43
CA THR A 516 -5.64 12.36 -26.35
C THR A 516 -5.57 11.14 -27.27
N ILE A 517 -5.70 9.93 -26.71
CA ILE A 517 -5.67 8.67 -27.48
C ILE A 517 -6.87 8.55 -28.42
N VAL A 518 -8.07 8.92 -27.97
CA VAL A 518 -9.26 8.90 -28.82
C VAL A 518 -9.12 9.89 -29.98
N GLU A 519 -8.60 11.09 -29.73
CA GLU A 519 -8.36 12.06 -30.79
C GLU A 519 -7.29 11.56 -31.76
N ALA A 520 -6.20 10.96 -31.27
CA ALA A 520 -5.17 10.36 -32.13
C ALA A 520 -5.75 9.25 -33.03
N ILE A 521 -6.62 8.38 -32.49
CA ILE A 521 -7.33 7.37 -33.30
C ILE A 521 -8.20 8.03 -34.37
N LYS A 522 -8.93 9.11 -34.05
CA LYS A 522 -9.75 9.86 -35.03
C LYS A 522 -8.88 10.45 -36.14
N GLN A 523 -7.71 10.99 -35.80
CA GLN A 523 -6.78 11.56 -36.78
C GLN A 523 -6.14 10.49 -37.67
N VAL A 524 -5.73 9.34 -37.11
CA VAL A 524 -5.26 8.18 -37.89
C VAL A 524 -6.37 7.69 -38.82
N TYR A 525 -7.59 7.53 -38.32
CA TYR A 525 -8.74 7.13 -39.12
C TYR A 525 -9.05 8.11 -40.27
N LYS A 526 -8.90 9.42 -40.04
CA LYS A 526 -9.17 10.42 -41.06
C LYS A 526 -8.09 10.44 -42.14
N ASN A 527 -6.82 10.55 -41.73
CA ASN A 527 -5.73 10.90 -42.62
C ASN A 527 -4.99 9.68 -43.22
N LEU A 528 -5.20 8.47 -42.68
CA LEU A 528 -4.60 7.24 -43.19
C LEU A 528 -5.69 6.25 -43.61
N PRO A 529 -6.31 6.38 -44.81
CA PRO A 529 -7.48 5.59 -45.23
C PRO A 529 -7.29 4.07 -45.15
N SER A 530 -6.07 3.57 -45.36
CA SER A 530 -5.73 2.15 -45.27
C SER A 530 -5.52 1.63 -43.83
N SER A 531 -5.64 2.49 -42.82
CA SER A 531 -5.40 2.13 -41.42
C SER A 531 -6.41 1.09 -40.93
N ARG A 532 -5.91 0.05 -40.28
CA ARG A 532 -6.65 -0.89 -39.42
C ARG A 532 -6.19 -0.69 -37.98
N ILE A 533 -7.12 -0.37 -37.09
CA ILE A 533 -6.84 0.10 -35.73
C ILE A 533 -7.38 -0.92 -34.73
N LEU A 534 -6.51 -1.39 -33.83
CA LEU A 534 -6.88 -2.15 -32.64
C LEU A 534 -6.67 -1.27 -31.42
N ALA A 535 -7.72 -0.98 -30.67
CA ALA A 535 -7.65 -0.27 -29.41
C ALA A 535 -7.96 -1.21 -28.24
N CYS A 536 -7.01 -1.35 -27.32
CA CYS A 536 -7.09 -2.24 -26.18
C CYS A 536 -7.02 -1.48 -24.86
N ALA A 537 -7.58 -2.09 -23.83
CA ALA A 537 -7.36 -1.70 -22.44
C ALA A 537 -7.38 -2.94 -21.53
N PRO A 538 -6.77 -2.92 -20.34
CA PRO A 538 -6.84 -4.05 -19.40
C PRO A 538 -8.25 -4.26 -18.83
N SER A 539 -9.05 -3.20 -18.71
CA SER A 539 -10.40 -3.26 -18.12
C SER A 539 -11.51 -3.04 -19.14
N ASN A 540 -12.67 -3.65 -18.87
CA ASN A 540 -13.87 -3.48 -19.70
C ASN A 540 -14.38 -2.04 -19.72
N SER A 541 -14.31 -1.33 -18.58
CA SER A 541 -14.76 0.06 -18.47
C SER A 541 -13.89 1.02 -19.29
N ALA A 542 -12.57 0.82 -19.32
CA ALA A 542 -11.66 1.60 -20.15
C ALA A 542 -11.90 1.33 -21.64
N ALA A 543 -12.05 0.06 -22.04
CA ALA A 543 -12.37 -0.29 -23.43
C ALA A 543 -13.71 0.31 -23.89
N ASP A 544 -14.74 0.28 -23.04
CA ASP A 544 -16.03 0.91 -23.34
C ASP A 544 -15.92 2.43 -23.47
N LEU A 545 -15.11 3.07 -22.62
CA LEU A 545 -14.86 4.52 -22.67
C LEU A 545 -14.23 4.93 -24.00
N ILE A 546 -13.24 4.17 -24.49
CA ILE A 546 -12.62 4.39 -25.81
C ILE A 546 -13.68 4.29 -26.90
N ALA A 547 -14.41 3.16 -26.95
CA ALA A 547 -15.44 2.91 -27.96
C ALA A 547 -16.51 4.01 -27.97
N LYS A 548 -17.00 4.40 -26.80
CA LYS A 548 -18.01 5.46 -26.65
C LYS A 548 -17.51 6.80 -27.15
N ARG A 549 -16.28 7.20 -26.79
CA ARG A 549 -15.71 8.50 -27.18
C ARG A 549 -15.33 8.59 -28.66
N LEU A 550 -15.03 7.46 -29.30
CA LEU A 550 -14.87 7.41 -30.75
C LEU A 550 -16.19 7.71 -31.47
N LEU A 551 -17.32 7.26 -30.91
CA LEU A 551 -18.65 7.44 -31.48
C LEU A 551 -19.35 8.75 -31.07
N THR A 552 -18.73 9.57 -30.23
CA THR A 552 -19.31 10.81 -29.68
C THR A 552 -18.37 12.00 -29.91
N GLY A 553 -18.92 13.22 -29.87
CA GLY A 553 -18.22 14.45 -30.22
C GLY A 553 -18.68 15.04 -31.56
N THR A 554 -18.64 16.36 -31.66
CA THR A 554 -19.02 17.12 -32.87
C THR A 554 -18.15 16.74 -34.06
N GLY A 555 -18.78 16.38 -35.18
CA GLY A 555 -18.08 16.08 -36.44
C GLY A 555 -17.21 14.83 -36.43
N THR A 556 -17.42 13.86 -35.52
CA THR A 556 -16.57 12.65 -35.44
C THR A 556 -16.44 11.94 -36.80
N PRO A 557 -15.21 11.57 -37.23
CA PRO A 557 -15.01 10.92 -38.53
C PRO A 557 -15.35 9.43 -38.51
N VAL A 558 -15.45 8.82 -37.32
CA VAL A 558 -15.60 7.39 -37.18
C VAL A 558 -17.04 6.98 -37.47
N ILE A 559 -17.22 6.28 -38.58
CA ILE A 559 -18.52 5.74 -38.98
C ILE A 559 -18.85 4.54 -38.09
N VAL A 560 -20.06 4.54 -37.50
CA VAL A 560 -20.52 3.52 -36.55
C VAL A 560 -20.32 2.09 -37.07
N THR A 561 -20.63 1.84 -38.34
CA THR A 561 -20.52 0.50 -38.97
C THR A 561 -19.10 -0.03 -39.10
N THR A 562 -18.10 0.86 -39.03
CA THR A 562 -16.67 0.55 -39.14
C THR A 562 -15.99 0.31 -37.78
N LEU A 563 -16.69 0.59 -36.68
CA LEU A 563 -16.22 0.39 -35.31
C LEU A 563 -16.94 -0.80 -34.66
N PHE A 564 -16.21 -1.64 -33.93
CA PHE A 564 -16.82 -2.74 -33.20
C PHE A 564 -16.13 -3.04 -31.86
N ARG A 565 -16.92 -3.16 -30.79
CA ARG A 565 -16.50 -3.47 -29.42
C ARG A 565 -16.68 -4.97 -29.15
N VAL A 566 -15.58 -5.69 -28.93
CA VAL A 566 -15.58 -7.15 -28.70
C VAL A 566 -15.51 -7.49 -27.21
N ASN A 567 -16.63 -7.91 -26.63
CA ASN A 567 -16.77 -8.34 -25.23
C ASN A 567 -16.47 -9.83 -25.04
N ALA A 568 -16.03 -10.21 -23.84
CA ALA A 568 -15.93 -11.61 -23.45
C ALA A 568 -17.32 -12.24 -23.25
N LEU A 569 -17.44 -13.55 -23.50
CA LEU A 569 -18.70 -14.29 -23.31
C LEU A 569 -19.22 -14.24 -21.87
N SER A 570 -18.32 -14.18 -20.89
CA SER A 570 -18.64 -14.12 -19.46
C SER A 570 -19.08 -12.73 -18.98
N ARG A 571 -19.00 -11.69 -19.82
CA ARG A 571 -19.36 -10.32 -19.41
C ARG A 571 -20.87 -10.18 -19.27
N ASP A 572 -21.35 -9.72 -18.11
CA ASP A 572 -22.76 -9.42 -17.91
C ASP A 572 -23.20 -8.24 -18.78
N TRP A 573 -24.22 -8.45 -19.61
CA TRP A 573 -24.86 -7.44 -20.45
C TRP A 573 -25.28 -6.19 -19.69
N LYS A 574 -25.75 -6.32 -18.45
CA LYS A 574 -26.19 -5.17 -17.62
C LYS A 574 -25.06 -4.16 -17.41
N THR A 575 -23.80 -4.61 -17.47
CA THR A 575 -22.60 -3.79 -17.25
C THR A 575 -22.05 -3.12 -18.51
N VAL A 576 -22.60 -3.42 -19.69
CA VAL A 576 -22.17 -2.79 -20.96
C VAL A 576 -22.78 -1.39 -21.09
N ASP A 577 -22.00 -0.41 -21.56
CA ASP A 577 -22.43 0.98 -21.73
C ASP A 577 -23.61 1.11 -22.70
N GLN A 578 -24.64 1.86 -22.28
CA GLN A 578 -25.91 2.02 -22.99
C GLN A 578 -25.76 2.56 -24.43
N THR A 579 -24.82 3.47 -24.68
CA THR A 579 -24.59 4.04 -26.02
C THR A 579 -24.10 2.96 -27.00
N LEU A 580 -23.29 2.03 -26.53
CA LEU A 580 -22.78 0.92 -27.36
C LEU A 580 -23.89 -0.08 -27.69
N LYS A 581 -24.85 -0.25 -26.78
CA LYS A 581 -26.05 -1.09 -26.96
C LYS A 581 -26.97 -0.52 -28.03
N GLU A 582 -27.24 0.78 -27.95
CA GLU A 582 -28.13 1.49 -28.87
C GLU A 582 -27.57 1.54 -30.28
N LYS A 583 -26.27 1.80 -30.41
CA LYS A 583 -25.58 1.86 -31.71
C LYS A 583 -25.27 0.51 -32.36
N ASN A 584 -25.59 -0.60 -31.68
CA ASN A 584 -25.39 -1.97 -32.14
C ASN A 584 -23.95 -2.26 -32.62
N CYS A 585 -22.95 -1.65 -31.97
CA CYS A 585 -21.54 -1.77 -32.33
C CYS A 585 -20.78 -2.70 -31.37
N CYS A 586 -21.46 -3.70 -30.80
CA CYS A 586 -20.88 -4.68 -29.90
C CYS A 586 -21.49 -6.06 -30.11
N ASN A 587 -20.78 -7.09 -29.69
CA ASN A 587 -21.12 -8.51 -29.91
C ASN A 587 -22.17 -9.05 -28.92
N TYR A 588 -23.32 -8.38 -28.86
CA TYR A 588 -24.45 -8.75 -28.02
C TYR A 588 -25.66 -9.17 -28.84
N ASN A 589 -26.29 -10.27 -28.45
CA ASN A 589 -27.53 -10.73 -29.06
C ASN A 589 -28.74 -10.25 -28.23
N LYS A 590 -29.53 -9.33 -28.80
CA LYS A 590 -30.73 -8.76 -28.16
C LYS A 590 -31.82 -9.79 -27.87
N MET A 591 -31.89 -10.87 -28.64
CA MET A 591 -32.93 -11.90 -28.49
C MET A 591 -32.59 -12.90 -27.39
N THR A 592 -31.33 -13.31 -27.29
CA THR A 592 -30.90 -14.31 -26.29
C THR A 592 -30.39 -13.71 -24.99
N GLY A 593 -30.01 -12.42 -24.98
CA GLY A 593 -29.41 -11.78 -23.81
C GLY A 593 -27.94 -12.15 -23.57
N ASP A 594 -27.30 -12.85 -24.53
CA ASP A 594 -25.93 -13.36 -24.42
C ASP A 594 -24.96 -12.65 -25.38
N ASN A 595 -23.67 -12.59 -25.01
CA ASN A 595 -22.62 -12.19 -25.93
C ASN A 595 -22.26 -13.36 -26.87
N PHE A 596 -21.83 -13.06 -28.09
CA PHE A 596 -21.34 -14.04 -29.07
C PHE A 596 -20.00 -13.59 -29.65
N PHE A 597 -19.30 -14.42 -30.41
CA PHE A 597 -18.19 -13.93 -31.24
C PHE A 597 -18.60 -13.95 -32.71
N PRO A 598 -18.54 -12.80 -33.42
CA PRO A 598 -18.78 -12.76 -34.86
C PRO A 598 -17.80 -13.62 -35.64
N VAL A 599 -18.10 -13.91 -36.90
CA VAL A 599 -17.13 -14.54 -37.80
C VAL A 599 -15.90 -13.65 -37.99
N LYS A 600 -14.77 -14.29 -38.31
CA LYS A 600 -13.50 -13.60 -38.54
C LYS A 600 -13.62 -12.53 -39.63
N GLU A 601 -14.32 -12.85 -40.72
CA GLU A 601 -14.47 -11.99 -41.89
C GLU A 601 -15.17 -10.68 -41.51
N GLU A 602 -16.26 -10.75 -40.73
CA GLU A 602 -16.99 -9.58 -40.23
C GLU A 602 -16.10 -8.69 -39.34
N LEU A 603 -15.25 -9.29 -38.51
CA LEU A 603 -14.30 -8.55 -37.67
C LEU A 603 -13.21 -7.87 -38.50
N MET A 604 -12.72 -8.54 -39.55
CA MET A 604 -11.69 -8.01 -40.46
C MET A 604 -12.21 -6.89 -41.38
N GLU A 605 -13.51 -6.86 -41.66
CA GLU A 605 -14.14 -5.74 -42.38
C GLU A 605 -14.09 -4.44 -41.57
N LYS A 606 -14.15 -4.54 -40.23
CA LYS A 606 -14.11 -3.38 -39.35
C LYS A 606 -12.77 -2.67 -39.46
N ARG A 607 -12.82 -1.36 -39.37
CA ARG A 607 -11.62 -0.51 -39.44
C ARG A 607 -11.06 -0.22 -38.05
N VAL A 608 -11.93 -0.20 -37.05
CA VAL A 608 -11.57 -0.01 -35.64
C VAL A 608 -12.18 -1.14 -34.80
N LEU A 609 -11.34 -1.95 -34.17
CA LEU A 609 -11.77 -2.90 -33.15
C LEU A 609 -11.36 -2.40 -31.76
N VAL A 610 -12.30 -2.49 -30.82
CA VAL A 610 -12.06 -2.14 -29.41
C VAL A 610 -12.23 -3.37 -28.53
N THR A 611 -11.18 -3.77 -27.83
CA THR A 611 -11.12 -5.02 -27.05
C THR A 611 -10.55 -4.76 -25.65
N THR A 612 -10.72 -5.70 -24.73
CA THR A 612 -9.73 -5.83 -23.65
C THR A 612 -8.49 -6.57 -24.16
N LEU A 613 -7.36 -6.49 -23.46
CA LEU A 613 -6.15 -7.26 -23.80
C LEU A 613 -6.42 -8.77 -23.87
N CYS A 614 -7.11 -9.32 -22.87
CA CYS A 614 -7.52 -10.73 -22.88
C CYS A 614 -8.44 -11.09 -24.06
N THR A 615 -9.41 -10.24 -24.42
CA THR A 615 -10.25 -10.50 -25.61
C THR A 615 -9.53 -10.31 -26.94
N ALA A 616 -8.46 -9.50 -27.01
CA ALA A 616 -7.59 -9.44 -28.18
C ALA A 616 -6.94 -10.79 -28.46
N GLY A 617 -6.69 -11.60 -27.42
CA GLY A 617 -6.19 -12.96 -27.54
C GLY A 617 -7.10 -13.89 -28.35
N ARG A 618 -8.41 -13.60 -28.44
CA ARG A 618 -9.32 -14.33 -29.35
C ARG A 618 -9.00 -14.05 -30.81
N LEU A 619 -8.53 -12.85 -31.13
CA LEU A 619 -8.09 -12.48 -32.48
C LEU A 619 -6.70 -13.07 -32.75
N ALA A 620 -5.76 -12.91 -31.80
CA ALA A 620 -4.39 -13.39 -31.93
C ALA A 620 -4.28 -14.92 -32.07
N THR A 621 -5.25 -15.64 -31.51
CA THR A 621 -5.36 -17.10 -31.63
C THR A 621 -6.37 -17.55 -32.67
N ALA A 622 -7.11 -16.65 -33.34
CA ALA A 622 -8.09 -17.05 -34.34
C ALA A 622 -7.40 -17.73 -35.53
N LYS A 623 -7.98 -18.83 -36.00
CA LYS A 623 -7.42 -19.58 -37.13
C LYS A 623 -7.34 -18.67 -38.36
N ASP A 624 -6.19 -18.66 -39.01
CA ASP A 624 -5.92 -17.91 -40.25
C ASP A 624 -6.02 -16.38 -40.11
N PHE A 625 -6.06 -15.80 -38.90
CA PHE A 625 -6.06 -14.35 -38.71
C PHE A 625 -4.71 -13.75 -39.20
N PRO A 626 -4.69 -12.72 -40.06
CA PRO A 626 -3.42 -12.27 -40.65
C PRO A 626 -2.50 -11.56 -39.66
N TYR A 627 -1.21 -11.92 -39.66
CA TYR A 627 -0.15 -11.33 -38.82
C TYR A 627 -0.02 -9.80 -38.96
N ASP A 628 -0.28 -9.28 -40.16
CA ASP A 628 -0.17 -7.85 -40.49
C ASP A 628 -1.54 -7.19 -40.68
N HIS A 629 -2.58 -7.71 -40.02
CA HIS A 629 -3.92 -7.15 -40.20
C HIS A 629 -4.04 -5.75 -39.59
N PHE A 630 -3.53 -5.55 -38.38
CA PHE A 630 -3.60 -4.24 -37.72
C PHE A 630 -2.37 -3.39 -38.06
N THR A 631 -2.63 -2.17 -38.50
CA THR A 631 -1.58 -1.17 -38.78
C THR A 631 -1.21 -0.35 -37.55
N HIS A 632 -2.13 -0.20 -36.60
CA HIS A 632 -1.97 0.59 -35.39
C HIS A 632 -2.58 -0.16 -34.22
N VAL A 633 -1.81 -0.31 -33.13
CA VAL A 633 -2.29 -0.86 -31.86
C VAL A 633 -2.17 0.21 -30.78
N PHE A 634 -3.29 0.57 -30.17
CA PHE A 634 -3.35 1.49 -29.03
C PHE A 634 -3.67 0.70 -27.77
N ILE A 635 -2.90 0.90 -26.70
CA ILE A 635 -3.18 0.32 -25.38
C ILE A 635 -3.35 1.46 -24.38
N ASP A 636 -4.58 1.70 -23.92
CA ASP A 636 -4.85 2.65 -22.82
C ASP A 636 -4.73 1.94 -21.46
N GLU A 637 -4.42 2.71 -20.42
CA GLU A 637 -4.10 2.20 -19.07
C GLU A 637 -3.03 1.08 -19.08
N ALA A 638 -2.05 1.16 -20.00
CA ALA A 638 -1.00 0.15 -20.20
C ALA A 638 -0.15 -0.09 -18.94
N GLY A 639 -0.09 0.89 -18.03
CA GLY A 639 0.58 0.76 -16.74
C GLY A 639 -0.03 -0.29 -15.80
N HIS A 640 -1.29 -0.67 -16.01
CA HIS A 640 -2.03 -1.60 -15.16
C HIS A 640 -1.94 -3.07 -15.63
N ALA A 641 -1.48 -3.30 -16.87
CA ALA A 641 -1.36 -4.65 -17.43
C ALA A 641 0.01 -5.25 -17.11
N VAL A 642 0.06 -6.54 -16.77
CA VAL A 642 1.34 -7.27 -16.77
C VAL A 642 1.88 -7.28 -18.19
N GLU A 643 3.20 -7.20 -18.35
CA GLU A 643 3.82 -7.13 -19.66
C GLU A 643 3.38 -8.26 -20.63
N PRO A 644 3.34 -9.54 -20.22
CA PRO A 644 2.83 -10.61 -21.08
C PRO A 644 1.38 -10.40 -21.56
N GLU A 645 0.54 -9.72 -20.77
CA GLU A 645 -0.84 -9.41 -21.15
C GLU A 645 -0.89 -8.32 -22.23
N ALA A 646 -0.02 -7.31 -22.17
CA ALA A 646 0.07 -6.29 -23.22
C ALA A 646 0.46 -6.90 -24.57
N ILE A 647 1.39 -7.86 -24.58
CA ILE A 647 1.90 -8.52 -25.79
C ILE A 647 0.80 -9.32 -26.50
N ILE A 648 -0.25 -9.77 -25.82
CA ILE A 648 -1.38 -10.48 -26.46
C ILE A 648 -1.96 -9.69 -27.64
N SER A 649 -1.99 -8.35 -27.51
CA SER A 649 -2.51 -7.46 -28.56
C SER A 649 -1.52 -7.18 -29.71
N LEU A 650 -0.27 -7.64 -29.56
CA LEU A 650 0.82 -7.39 -30.50
C LEU A 650 1.22 -8.69 -31.23
N ALA A 651 1.45 -9.76 -30.46
CA ALA A 651 1.85 -11.07 -30.99
C ALA A 651 0.80 -11.60 -31.96
N ASN A 652 1.24 -11.96 -33.17
CA ASN A 652 0.40 -12.43 -34.28
C ASN A 652 -0.61 -11.42 -34.84
N LEU A 653 -0.58 -10.14 -34.44
CA LEU A 653 -1.58 -9.14 -34.83
C LEU A 653 -1.01 -7.88 -35.50
N LEU A 654 0.26 -7.55 -35.24
CA LEU A 654 0.93 -6.36 -35.75
C LEU A 654 2.32 -6.73 -36.29
N ASN A 655 2.64 -6.25 -37.50
CA ASN A 655 4.01 -6.20 -37.99
C ASN A 655 4.60 -4.78 -37.81
N PRO A 656 5.59 -4.57 -36.92
CA PRO A 656 6.19 -3.25 -36.67
C PRO A 656 6.84 -2.61 -37.90
N ASN A 657 7.29 -3.43 -38.84
CA ASN A 657 7.96 -3.01 -40.07
C ASN A 657 6.99 -2.77 -41.24
N ASN A 658 5.67 -2.88 -41.02
CA ASN A 658 4.67 -2.61 -42.06
C ASN A 658 4.80 -1.14 -42.56
N PRO A 659 5.07 -0.88 -43.84
CA PRO A 659 5.23 0.48 -44.35
C PRO A 659 3.93 1.31 -44.30
N ARG A 660 2.77 0.65 -44.25
CA ARG A 660 1.45 1.28 -44.12
C ARG A 660 1.00 1.46 -42.66
N GLY A 661 1.82 1.02 -41.70
CA GLY A 661 1.40 0.81 -40.32
C GLY A 661 2.55 0.39 -39.40
N GLY A 662 2.33 -0.58 -38.52
CA GLY A 662 3.35 -1.07 -37.59
C GLY A 662 3.57 -0.17 -36.37
N GLN A 663 2.58 0.65 -35.99
CA GLN A 663 2.72 1.55 -34.85
C GLN A 663 2.07 0.98 -33.59
N VAL A 664 2.80 1.02 -32.47
CA VAL A 664 2.27 0.76 -31.13
C VAL A 664 2.21 2.07 -30.37
N VAL A 665 1.08 2.34 -29.71
CA VAL A 665 0.92 3.48 -28.80
C VAL A 665 0.52 2.96 -27.43
N LEU A 666 1.32 3.26 -26.41
CA LEU A 666 1.02 2.89 -25.02
C LEU A 666 0.71 4.16 -24.22
N ALA A 667 -0.50 4.23 -23.66
CA ALA A 667 -0.91 5.31 -22.77
C ALA A 667 -1.09 4.79 -21.35
N GLY A 668 -0.59 5.52 -20.38
CA GLY A 668 -0.74 5.14 -18.98
C GLY A 668 0.04 6.04 -18.04
N ASP A 669 0.14 5.60 -16.79
CA ASP A 669 0.86 6.29 -15.74
C ASP A 669 1.65 5.28 -14.89
N PRO A 670 2.99 5.23 -15.00
CA PRO A 670 3.82 4.32 -14.21
C PRO A 670 3.86 4.68 -12.71
N LYS A 671 3.31 5.84 -12.29
CA LYS A 671 3.21 6.27 -10.89
C LYS A 671 1.85 5.93 -10.26
N GLN A 672 0.91 5.37 -11.02
CA GLN A 672 -0.35 4.80 -10.51
C GLN A 672 -0.27 3.29 -10.37
N LEU A 673 -1.38 2.63 -10.03
CA LEU A 673 -1.44 1.19 -9.80
C LEU A 673 -0.88 0.39 -10.98
N GLY A 674 0.08 -0.48 -10.65
CA GLY A 674 0.56 -1.52 -11.53
C GLY A 674 -0.35 -2.76 -11.53
N PRO A 675 0.08 -3.85 -12.15
CA PRO A 675 -0.67 -5.09 -12.22
C PRO A 675 -0.88 -5.72 -10.83
N ILE A 676 -2.00 -6.42 -10.68
CA ILE A 676 -2.35 -7.10 -9.42
C ILE A 676 -1.77 -8.52 -9.46
N LEU A 677 -0.69 -8.74 -8.71
CA LEU A 677 -0.04 -10.04 -8.55
C LEU A 677 -0.20 -10.57 -7.12
N ARG A 678 -0.18 -11.90 -6.97
CA ARG A 678 -0.34 -12.60 -5.69
C ARG A 678 0.98 -13.13 -5.15
N SER A 679 1.87 -13.58 -6.03
CA SER A 679 3.13 -14.21 -5.66
C SER A 679 4.19 -13.17 -5.26
N PRO A 680 4.70 -13.21 -4.02
CA PRO A 680 5.82 -12.36 -3.61
C PRO A 680 7.07 -12.56 -4.49
N LEU A 681 7.34 -13.82 -4.89
CA LEU A 681 8.47 -14.15 -5.75
C LEU A 681 8.31 -13.54 -7.16
N ALA A 682 7.08 -13.51 -7.70
CA ALA A 682 6.83 -12.88 -8.99
C ALA A 682 6.98 -11.35 -8.93
N LEU A 683 6.56 -10.72 -7.82
CA LEU A 683 6.75 -9.30 -7.56
C LEU A 683 8.25 -8.95 -7.50
N GLU A 684 9.00 -9.67 -6.67
CA GLU A 684 10.44 -9.46 -6.42
C GLU A 684 11.27 -9.52 -7.70
N HIS A 685 10.96 -10.47 -8.59
CA HIS A 685 11.69 -10.67 -9.85
C HIS A 685 11.12 -9.90 -11.05
N GLY A 686 10.20 -8.95 -10.81
CA GLY A 686 9.85 -7.89 -11.75
C GLY A 686 8.64 -8.14 -12.65
N LEU A 687 7.79 -9.14 -12.37
CA LEU A 687 6.52 -9.32 -13.10
C LEU A 687 5.53 -8.15 -12.85
N GLU A 688 5.74 -7.39 -11.76
CA GLU A 688 4.97 -6.19 -11.43
C GLU A 688 5.22 -5.00 -12.37
N LEU A 689 6.32 -5.02 -13.14
CA LEU A 689 6.61 -3.97 -14.09
C LEU A 689 5.77 -4.18 -15.35
N SER A 690 4.88 -3.23 -15.63
CA SER A 690 4.19 -3.18 -16.92
C SER A 690 5.17 -2.91 -18.06
N LEU A 691 4.77 -3.25 -19.30
CA LEU A 691 5.56 -2.92 -20.50
C LEU A 691 5.88 -1.41 -20.56
N LEU A 692 4.88 -0.57 -20.27
CA LEU A 692 5.04 0.89 -20.22
C LEU A 692 6.12 1.31 -19.21
N GLU A 693 6.02 0.81 -17.98
CA GLU A 693 6.95 1.16 -16.90
C GLU A 693 8.37 0.65 -17.17
N ARG A 694 8.51 -0.58 -17.71
CA ARG A 694 9.81 -1.13 -18.09
C ARG A 694 10.46 -0.31 -19.19
N LEU A 695 9.73 0.06 -20.24
CA LEU A 695 10.26 0.88 -21.32
C LEU A 695 10.74 2.24 -20.78
N MET A 696 9.93 2.92 -19.96
CA MET A 696 10.26 4.22 -19.39
C MET A 696 11.47 4.20 -18.44
N THR A 697 11.66 3.11 -17.70
CA THR A 697 12.69 3.03 -16.64
C THR A 697 13.97 2.33 -17.07
N LYS A 698 13.88 1.35 -17.98
CA LYS A 698 15.01 0.49 -18.36
C LYS A 698 15.56 0.79 -19.75
N CYS A 699 14.74 1.22 -20.71
CA CYS A 699 15.19 1.48 -22.09
C CYS A 699 15.71 2.92 -22.25
N GLN A 700 16.89 3.09 -22.84
CA GLN A 700 17.58 4.38 -22.92
C GLN A 700 16.80 5.42 -23.74
N VAL A 701 16.10 4.99 -24.79
CA VAL A 701 15.32 5.84 -25.70
C VAL A 701 14.25 6.67 -24.98
N TYR A 702 13.70 6.17 -23.87
CA TYR A 702 12.64 6.84 -23.11
C TYR A 702 13.14 7.52 -21.83
N LYS A 703 14.43 7.45 -21.54
CA LYS A 703 14.97 8.11 -20.35
C LYS A 703 14.94 9.62 -20.53
N ARG A 704 14.69 10.29 -19.41
CA ARG A 704 14.74 11.74 -19.32
C ARG A 704 16.17 12.22 -19.58
N GLY A 705 16.34 13.28 -20.37
CA GLY A 705 17.65 13.85 -20.66
C GLY A 705 18.39 14.27 -19.38
N LYS A 706 19.73 14.10 -19.37
CA LYS A 706 20.57 14.49 -18.23
C LYS A 706 20.85 16.01 -18.18
N VAL A 707 20.89 16.65 -19.34
CA VAL A 707 21.25 18.07 -19.49
C VAL A 707 19.98 18.92 -19.51
N GLU A 708 19.03 18.57 -20.37
CA GLU A 708 17.67 19.09 -20.34
C GLU A 708 16.76 18.00 -19.76
N PRO A 709 16.10 18.22 -18.62
CA PRO A 709 15.27 17.23 -17.97
C PRO A 709 13.93 17.13 -18.70
N HIS A 710 13.94 16.90 -20.01
CA HIS A 710 12.75 16.72 -20.82
C HIS A 710 12.82 15.33 -21.47
N TYR A 711 11.65 14.79 -21.79
CA TYR A 711 11.57 13.58 -22.59
C TYR A 711 11.69 13.95 -24.07
N ASP A 712 12.29 13.07 -24.87
CA ASP A 712 12.25 13.21 -26.31
C ASP A 712 10.81 13.05 -26.81
N SER A 713 10.21 14.16 -27.26
CA SER A 713 8.81 14.19 -27.67
C SER A 713 8.51 13.27 -28.85
N ARG A 714 9.53 12.88 -29.63
CA ARG A 714 9.37 11.98 -30.79
C ARG A 714 8.99 10.56 -30.39
N VAL A 715 9.25 10.17 -29.14
CA VAL A 715 9.01 8.82 -28.61
C VAL A 715 8.13 8.82 -27.36
N LEU A 716 8.15 9.89 -26.56
CA LEU A 716 7.34 10.01 -25.35
C LEU A 716 6.86 11.43 -25.14
N THR A 717 5.56 11.59 -24.88
CA THR A 717 5.02 12.85 -24.36
C THR A 717 4.45 12.68 -22.96
N LYS A 718 4.91 13.52 -22.03
CA LYS A 718 4.29 13.68 -20.72
C LYS A 718 3.22 14.76 -20.79
N LEU A 719 1.98 14.43 -20.40
CA LEU A 719 0.89 15.41 -20.30
C LEU A 719 0.99 16.14 -18.94
N LEU A 720 0.90 17.48 -18.95
CA LEU A 720 1.17 18.29 -17.75
C LEU A 720 -0.09 18.92 -17.14
N ARG A 721 -1.03 19.34 -17.98
CA ARG A 721 -2.24 20.08 -17.54
C ARG A 721 -3.28 19.15 -16.92
N ASN A 722 -3.53 19.29 -15.62
CA ASN A 722 -4.55 18.57 -14.86
C ASN A 722 -5.91 19.28 -14.95
N TYR A 723 -6.91 18.58 -15.49
CA TYR A 723 -8.28 19.10 -15.67
C TYR A 723 -9.27 18.58 -14.62
N ARG A 724 -8.78 18.02 -13.50
CA ARG A 724 -9.62 17.33 -12.52
C ARG A 724 -9.73 18.05 -11.18
N SER A 725 -8.59 18.29 -10.54
CA SER A 725 -8.52 18.47 -9.09
C SER A 725 -8.26 19.92 -8.69
N HIS A 726 -8.75 20.29 -7.51
CA HIS A 726 -8.40 21.54 -6.84
C HIS A 726 -6.87 21.66 -6.64
N PRO A 727 -6.25 22.85 -6.74
CA PRO A 727 -4.82 23.06 -6.51
C PRO A 727 -4.30 22.46 -5.20
N ALA A 728 -5.05 22.65 -4.10
CA ALA A 728 -4.69 22.10 -2.78
C ALA A 728 -4.55 20.56 -2.80
N ILE A 729 -5.45 19.88 -3.51
CA ILE A 729 -5.47 18.41 -3.66
C ILE A 729 -4.32 17.95 -4.56
N LEU A 730 -4.02 18.71 -5.62
CA LEU A 730 -2.98 18.35 -6.58
C LEU A 730 -1.55 18.60 -6.07
N LYS A 731 -1.35 19.60 -5.19
CA LYS A 731 -0.03 20.06 -4.74
C LYS A 731 0.88 18.92 -4.28
N LEU A 732 0.44 18.14 -3.30
CA LEU A 732 1.30 17.11 -2.72
C LEU A 732 1.54 15.91 -3.67
N PRO A 733 0.52 15.32 -4.35
CA PRO A 733 0.79 14.29 -5.37
C PRO A 733 1.72 14.77 -6.49
N ASN A 734 1.62 16.04 -6.89
CA ASN A 734 2.51 16.63 -7.89
C ASN A 734 3.96 16.67 -7.40
N GLN A 735 4.18 17.06 -6.15
CA GLN A 735 5.50 17.05 -5.51
C GLN A 735 6.07 15.64 -5.38
N LEU A 736 5.28 14.71 -4.84
CA LEU A 736 5.74 13.35 -4.52
C LEU A 736 6.02 12.50 -5.76
N PHE A 737 5.17 12.61 -6.79
CA PHE A 737 5.16 11.63 -7.89
C PHE A 737 5.54 12.22 -9.25
N TYR A 738 5.42 13.54 -9.42
CA TYR A 738 5.47 14.17 -10.75
C TYR A 738 6.44 15.35 -10.85
N ALA A 739 7.35 15.50 -9.89
CA ALA A 739 8.42 16.51 -9.87
C ALA A 739 7.92 17.97 -9.96
N ASN A 740 6.74 18.25 -9.40
CA ASN A 740 6.09 19.57 -9.44
C ASN A 740 5.78 20.12 -10.85
N GLU A 741 5.69 19.26 -11.87
CA GLU A 741 5.46 19.68 -13.26
C GLU A 741 3.97 19.80 -13.63
N LEU A 742 3.04 19.28 -12.82
CA LEU A 742 1.61 19.35 -13.15
C LEU A 742 1.04 20.75 -12.95
N GLU A 743 0.23 21.17 -13.92
CA GLU A 743 -0.41 22.49 -13.97
C GLU A 743 -1.91 22.37 -13.75
N VAL A 744 -2.52 23.26 -12.97
CA VAL A 744 -3.97 23.22 -12.72
C VAL A 744 -4.74 23.90 -13.85
N HIS A 745 -5.52 23.11 -14.59
CA HIS A 745 -6.47 23.56 -15.62
C HIS A 745 -7.90 23.04 -15.36
N ALA A 746 -8.16 22.51 -14.18
CA ALA A 746 -9.47 22.04 -13.77
C ALA A 746 -10.49 23.19 -13.76
N ASP A 747 -11.72 22.90 -14.19
CA ASP A 747 -12.81 23.87 -14.21
C ASP A 747 -12.99 24.51 -12.83
N LYS A 748 -12.86 25.84 -12.78
CA LYS A 748 -12.84 26.61 -11.53
C LYS A 748 -14.15 26.42 -10.75
N PHE A 749 -15.29 26.48 -11.45
CA PHE A 749 -16.60 26.34 -10.84
C PHE A 749 -16.81 24.96 -10.20
N ALA A 750 -16.42 23.89 -10.88
CA ALA A 750 -16.52 22.54 -10.32
C ALA A 750 -15.54 22.29 -9.18
N ARG A 751 -14.27 22.71 -9.30
CA ARG A 751 -13.23 22.39 -8.30
C ARG A 751 -13.34 23.22 -7.03
N GLU A 752 -13.87 24.44 -7.10
CA GLU A 752 -14.06 25.33 -5.93
C GLU A 752 -15.46 25.21 -5.31
N SER A 753 -16.32 24.33 -5.83
CA SER A 753 -17.73 24.25 -5.44
C SER A 753 -17.97 23.91 -3.95
N LEU A 754 -16.96 23.40 -3.26
CA LEU A 754 -17.03 22.99 -1.85
C LEU A 754 -16.05 23.74 -0.94
N CYS A 755 -15.33 24.75 -1.45
CA CYS A 755 -14.39 25.56 -0.66
C CYS A 755 -15.07 26.34 0.50
N GLY A 756 -16.35 26.65 0.35
CA GLY A 756 -17.15 27.32 1.38
C GLY A 756 -17.87 26.38 2.35
N TRP A 757 -17.76 25.06 2.19
CA TRP A 757 -18.53 24.08 2.99
C TRP A 757 -18.31 24.28 4.50
N GLU A 758 -19.39 24.28 5.28
CA GLU A 758 -19.38 24.65 6.71
C GLU A 758 -18.50 23.76 7.57
N LYS A 759 -18.36 22.48 7.20
CA LYS A 759 -17.58 21.47 7.92
C LYS A 759 -16.08 21.46 7.59
N LEU A 760 -15.60 22.32 6.70
CA LEU A 760 -14.17 22.47 6.45
C LEU A 760 -13.47 23.08 7.69
N PRO A 761 -12.40 22.47 8.21
CA PRO A 761 -11.60 23.07 9.28
C PRO A 761 -11.02 24.43 8.88
N GLN A 762 -10.55 24.52 7.63
CA GLN A 762 -10.02 25.74 7.03
C GLN A 762 -10.78 26.06 5.73
N LYS A 763 -11.35 27.26 5.65
CA LYS A 763 -12.03 27.73 4.43
C LYS A 763 -11.06 27.83 3.25
N ASP A 764 -11.58 27.58 2.05
CA ASP A 764 -10.82 27.57 0.79
C ASP A 764 -9.72 26.49 0.66
N PHE A 765 -9.58 25.62 1.67
CA PHE A 765 -8.68 24.49 1.65
C PHE A 765 -9.49 23.18 1.68
N PRO A 766 -9.88 22.61 0.52
CA PRO A 766 -10.84 21.50 0.46
C PRO A 766 -10.17 20.13 0.69
N ILE A 767 -9.41 20.02 1.76
CA ILE A 767 -8.86 18.77 2.28
C ILE A 767 -9.23 18.72 3.76
N ILE A 768 -9.66 17.55 4.22
CA ILE A 768 -9.84 17.26 5.64
C ILE A 768 -9.03 16.02 5.95
N PHE A 769 -8.15 16.09 6.95
CA PHE A 769 -7.62 14.91 7.60
C PHE A 769 -8.32 14.75 8.95
N HIS A 770 -9.14 13.70 9.08
CA HIS A 770 -9.82 13.35 10.32
C HIS A 770 -9.08 12.20 11.01
N GLY A 771 -8.36 12.53 12.09
CA GLY A 771 -7.65 11.58 12.92
C GLY A 771 -8.60 10.71 13.74
N VAL A 772 -8.48 9.39 13.63
CA VAL A 772 -9.27 8.42 14.39
C VAL A 772 -8.35 7.36 14.98
N GLU A 773 -8.25 7.30 16.30
CA GLU A 773 -7.52 6.25 17.02
C GLU A 773 -8.44 5.06 17.29
N GLY A 774 -8.95 4.40 16.25
CA GLY A 774 -9.95 3.32 16.42
C GLY A 774 -9.36 1.96 16.82
N VAL A 775 -10.21 0.94 16.85
CA VAL A 775 -9.79 -0.46 16.96
C VAL A 775 -10.01 -1.13 15.61
N ASP A 776 -8.96 -1.73 15.02
CA ASP A 776 -9.14 -2.59 13.85
C ASP A 776 -9.45 -4.04 14.26
N GLU A 777 -10.63 -4.49 13.86
CA GLU A 777 -11.21 -5.79 14.20
C GLU A 777 -11.21 -6.73 12.99
N ARG A 778 -11.41 -8.03 13.26
CA ARG A 778 -11.69 -9.08 12.26
C ARG A 778 -12.86 -9.92 12.74
N GLU A 779 -13.61 -10.49 11.79
CA GLU A 779 -14.79 -11.31 12.09
C GLU A 779 -14.78 -12.65 11.35
N GLY A 780 -15.22 -13.70 12.06
CA GLY A 780 -15.32 -15.07 11.53
C GLY A 780 -14.00 -15.57 10.94
N GLN A 781 -14.04 -16.18 9.75
CA GLN A 781 -12.83 -16.67 9.07
C GLN A 781 -12.20 -15.63 8.12
N SER A 782 -12.65 -14.37 8.16
CA SER A 782 -12.18 -13.35 7.23
C SER A 782 -10.83 -12.76 7.66
N PRO A 783 -9.78 -12.79 6.81
CA PRO A 783 -8.51 -12.17 7.14
C PRO A 783 -8.51 -10.64 6.99
N SER A 784 -9.62 -10.03 6.53
CA SER A 784 -9.70 -8.58 6.27
C SER A 784 -10.14 -7.82 7.52
N PHE A 785 -9.56 -6.64 7.71
CA PHE A 785 -9.84 -5.76 8.84
C PHE A 785 -11.02 -4.81 8.58
N PHE A 786 -11.60 -4.29 9.65
CA PHE A 786 -12.54 -3.17 9.64
C PHE A 786 -12.40 -2.36 10.94
N ASN A 787 -12.86 -1.11 10.95
CA ASN A 787 -12.74 -0.19 12.07
C ASN A 787 -14.05 0.60 12.21
N LYS A 788 -14.80 0.32 13.28
CA LYS A 788 -16.15 0.88 13.52
C LYS A 788 -16.12 2.40 13.70
N ALA A 789 -15.13 2.93 14.41
CA ALA A 789 -14.98 4.38 14.62
C ALA A 789 -14.76 5.12 13.31
N GLU A 790 -13.90 4.59 12.42
CA GLU A 790 -13.74 5.18 11.08
C GLU A 790 -15.01 5.08 10.24
N ILE A 791 -15.76 3.97 10.32
CA ILE A 791 -17.04 3.81 9.59
C ILE A 791 -18.01 4.91 10.01
N GLN A 792 -18.14 5.18 11.31
CA GLN A 792 -19.04 6.22 11.81
C GLN A 792 -18.71 7.57 11.18
N ILE A 793 -17.45 8.02 11.25
CA ILE A 793 -16.98 9.29 10.68
C ILE A 793 -17.22 9.36 9.17
N VAL A 794 -16.94 8.27 8.44
CA VAL A 794 -17.17 8.20 6.99
C VAL A 794 -18.66 8.40 6.66
N ILE A 795 -19.55 7.79 7.43
CA ILE A 795 -21.00 7.88 7.22
C ILE A 795 -21.53 9.27 7.58
N GLU A 796 -21.04 9.87 8.66
CA GLU A 796 -21.39 11.25 9.07
C GLU A 796 -21.02 12.25 7.97
N TYR A 797 -19.79 12.21 7.46
CA TYR A 797 -19.40 13.09 6.36
C TYR A 797 -20.22 12.84 5.10
N ALA A 798 -20.49 11.58 4.75
CA ALA A 798 -21.33 11.26 3.60
C ALA A 798 -22.74 11.84 3.75
N GLN A 799 -23.31 11.86 4.95
CA GLN A 799 -24.62 12.46 5.22
C GLN A 799 -24.57 13.99 5.20
N ASP A 800 -23.60 14.59 5.89
CA ASP A 800 -23.42 16.05 5.92
C ASP A 800 -23.28 16.64 4.50
N LEU A 801 -22.65 15.90 3.56
CA LEU A 801 -22.54 16.31 2.16
C LEU A 801 -23.85 16.20 1.37
N LEU A 802 -24.74 15.28 1.75
CA LEU A 802 -26.05 15.09 1.13
C LEU A 802 -27.09 16.08 1.67
N GLU A 803 -26.86 16.62 2.86
CA GLU A 803 -27.65 17.67 3.48
C GLU A 803 -27.50 19.02 2.76
N LYS A 804 -28.54 19.86 2.86
CA LYS A 804 -28.68 21.11 2.10
C LYS A 804 -28.16 22.36 2.83
N ARG A 805 -27.33 22.23 3.86
CA ARG A 805 -26.95 23.39 4.70
C ARG A 805 -25.68 24.06 4.16
N GLY A 806 -25.81 25.33 3.76
CA GLY A 806 -24.68 26.21 3.40
C GLY A 806 -24.13 26.13 1.97
N GLY A 807 -24.73 25.36 1.05
CA GLY A 807 -24.19 25.26 -0.32
C GLY A 807 -24.95 24.37 -1.32
N LYS A 808 -24.32 24.07 -2.47
CA LYS A 808 -24.88 23.23 -3.53
C LYS A 808 -24.99 21.78 -3.05
N ARG A 809 -26.20 21.22 -3.03
CA ARG A 809 -26.46 19.82 -2.67
C ARG A 809 -25.61 18.87 -3.53
N VAL A 810 -24.73 18.10 -2.91
CA VAL A 810 -23.96 17.04 -3.56
C VAL A 810 -24.91 15.85 -3.82
N LYS A 811 -24.85 15.25 -5.01
CA LYS A 811 -25.65 14.04 -5.30
C LYS A 811 -24.91 12.81 -4.78
N GLU A 812 -25.64 11.74 -4.46
CA GLU A 812 -25.02 10.46 -4.05
C GLU A 812 -23.96 9.97 -5.06
N ALA A 813 -24.23 10.08 -6.36
CA ALA A 813 -23.30 9.68 -7.42
C ALA A 813 -22.02 10.55 -7.50
N ASP A 814 -22.02 11.74 -6.90
CA ASP A 814 -20.88 12.65 -6.85
C ASP A 814 -19.89 12.29 -5.72
N ILE A 815 -20.26 11.36 -4.84
CA ILE A 815 -19.45 10.89 -3.71
C ILE A 815 -18.85 9.51 -4.01
N GLY A 816 -17.57 9.35 -3.69
CA GLY A 816 -16.89 8.06 -3.69
C GLY A 816 -16.23 7.78 -2.34
N ILE A 817 -16.38 6.56 -1.84
CA ILE A 817 -15.73 6.09 -0.62
C ILE A 817 -14.73 4.99 -0.97
N ILE A 818 -13.47 5.21 -0.61
CA ILE A 818 -12.35 4.33 -0.89
C ILE A 818 -11.85 3.74 0.42
N SER A 819 -11.72 2.41 0.47
CA SER A 819 -11.03 1.75 1.59
C SER A 819 -10.27 0.52 1.11
N PRO A 820 -9.07 0.26 1.63
CA PRO A 820 -8.25 -0.86 1.17
C PRO A 820 -8.72 -2.22 1.70
N TYR A 821 -9.48 -2.21 2.80
CA TYR A 821 -9.96 -3.43 3.42
C TYR A 821 -11.38 -3.72 2.97
N ARG A 822 -11.56 -4.95 2.53
CA ARG A 822 -12.83 -5.39 1.95
C ARG A 822 -13.95 -5.43 2.97
N ARG A 823 -13.66 -5.88 4.20
CA ARG A 823 -14.65 -5.89 5.30
C ARG A 823 -15.07 -4.47 5.66
N GLN A 824 -14.16 -3.50 5.67
CA GLN A 824 -14.52 -2.08 5.80
C GLN A 824 -15.49 -1.63 4.71
N VAL A 825 -15.18 -1.91 3.43
CA VAL A 825 -16.05 -1.58 2.28
C VAL A 825 -17.45 -2.19 2.45
N GLN A 826 -17.54 -3.43 2.93
CA GLN A 826 -18.82 -4.11 3.14
C GLN A 826 -19.63 -3.45 4.25
N LYS A 827 -19.05 -3.24 5.43
CA LYS A 827 -19.76 -2.63 6.56
C LYS A 827 -20.26 -1.23 6.21
N ILE A 828 -19.46 -0.42 5.50
CA ILE A 828 -19.90 0.88 4.98
C ILE A 828 -21.11 0.73 4.05
N LYS A 829 -21.08 -0.22 3.10
CA LYS A 829 -22.22 -0.48 2.19
C LYS A 829 -23.47 -0.92 2.96
N GLU A 830 -23.33 -1.75 3.99
CA GLU A 830 -24.43 -2.22 4.83
C GLU A 830 -25.09 -1.05 5.58
N VAL A 831 -24.29 -0.18 6.21
CA VAL A 831 -24.79 1.00 6.92
C VAL A 831 -25.47 1.99 5.96
N LEU A 832 -24.86 2.28 4.80
CA LEU A 832 -25.48 3.15 3.78
C LEU A 832 -26.82 2.60 3.29
N LYS A 833 -26.89 1.28 3.04
CA LYS A 833 -28.12 0.60 2.61
C LYS A 833 -29.22 0.71 3.67
N LYS A 834 -28.91 0.51 4.95
CA LYS A 834 -29.86 0.69 6.06
C LYS A 834 -30.40 2.12 6.12
N ARG A 835 -29.54 3.10 5.82
CA ARG A 835 -29.89 4.53 5.75
C ARG A 835 -30.53 4.95 4.41
N LYS A 836 -30.88 3.98 3.54
CA LYS A 836 -31.50 4.19 2.22
C LYS A 836 -30.66 5.03 1.25
N ILE A 837 -29.34 5.07 1.43
CA ILE A 837 -28.37 5.69 0.53
C ILE A 837 -27.81 4.57 -0.35
N THR A 838 -27.98 4.66 -1.67
CA THR A 838 -27.72 3.49 -2.56
C THR A 838 -26.80 3.81 -3.72
N ASN A 839 -26.62 5.09 -4.07
CA ASN A 839 -25.92 5.49 -5.28
C ASN A 839 -24.53 6.10 -5.00
N ILE A 840 -24.05 6.03 -3.75
CA ILE A 840 -22.64 6.28 -3.40
C ILE A 840 -21.80 5.08 -3.82
N LYS A 841 -20.75 5.31 -4.61
CA LYS A 841 -19.80 4.24 -4.96
C LYS A 841 -18.89 3.98 -3.76
N VAL A 842 -18.83 2.74 -3.28
CA VAL A 842 -17.90 2.27 -2.25
C VAL A 842 -17.10 1.09 -2.80
N GLY A 843 -15.77 1.12 -2.63
CA GLY A 843 -14.87 0.10 -3.21
C GLY A 843 -13.41 0.30 -2.81
N SER A 844 -12.54 -0.60 -3.28
CA SER A 844 -11.08 -0.46 -3.11
C SER A 844 -10.48 0.53 -4.10
N VAL A 845 -9.21 0.90 -3.91
CA VAL A 845 -8.49 1.79 -4.84
C VAL A 845 -8.49 1.23 -6.26
N GLU A 846 -8.30 -0.07 -6.40
CA GLU A 846 -8.31 -0.78 -7.68
C GLU A 846 -9.65 -0.61 -8.43
N GLU A 847 -10.78 -0.65 -7.72
CA GLU A 847 -12.10 -0.42 -8.34
C GLU A 847 -12.32 1.04 -8.78
N PHE A 848 -11.60 1.98 -8.17
CA PHE A 848 -11.69 3.43 -8.46
C PHE A 848 -10.70 3.89 -9.53
N GLN A 849 -9.81 3.03 -10.00
CA GLN A 849 -8.89 3.37 -11.08
C GLN A 849 -9.65 3.76 -12.35
N GLY A 850 -9.21 4.84 -12.99
CA GLY A 850 -9.90 5.43 -14.16
C GLY A 850 -11.22 6.16 -13.84
N GLN A 851 -11.73 6.08 -12.60
CA GLN A 851 -12.91 6.83 -12.16
C GLN A 851 -12.49 8.13 -11.46
N GLU A 852 -13.46 9.02 -11.26
CA GLU A 852 -13.32 10.27 -10.53
C GLU A 852 -14.67 10.66 -9.91
N ARG A 853 -14.64 11.43 -8.82
CA ARG A 853 -15.83 11.91 -8.11
C ARG A 853 -15.64 13.35 -7.67
N LEU A 854 -16.74 14.06 -7.44
CA LEU A 854 -16.66 15.42 -6.91
C LEU A 854 -16.00 15.40 -5.53
N VAL A 855 -16.44 14.47 -4.70
CA VAL A 855 -15.93 14.22 -3.34
C VAL A 855 -15.39 12.80 -3.22
N ILE A 856 -14.23 12.66 -2.58
CA ILE A 856 -13.67 11.36 -2.19
C ILE A 856 -13.45 11.34 -0.69
N ILE A 857 -13.91 10.26 -0.06
CA ILE A 857 -13.64 9.93 1.33
C ILE A 857 -12.77 8.67 1.34
N VAL A 858 -11.62 8.71 2.02
CA VAL A 858 -10.70 7.58 2.16
C VAL A 858 -10.67 7.12 3.61
N SER A 859 -10.92 5.83 3.88
CA SER A 859 -10.74 5.22 5.21
C SER A 859 -9.56 4.25 5.19
N THR A 860 -8.62 4.45 6.10
CA THR A 860 -7.34 3.69 6.15
C THR A 860 -7.39 2.46 7.07
N VAL A 861 -8.35 2.41 7.99
CA VAL A 861 -8.75 1.29 8.87
C VAL A 861 -7.75 0.94 9.98
N ARG A 862 -6.47 0.78 9.66
CA ARG A 862 -5.49 0.22 10.61
C ARG A 862 -5.18 1.17 11.75
N SER A 863 -5.28 0.68 12.97
CA SER A 863 -5.03 1.44 14.21
C SER A 863 -4.20 0.68 15.26
N THR A 864 -3.95 -0.62 15.09
CA THR A 864 -3.21 -1.46 16.04
C THR A 864 -1.74 -1.07 16.14
N LYS A 865 -1.26 -0.85 17.37
CA LYS A 865 0.14 -0.54 17.66
C LYS A 865 1.06 -1.76 17.41
N PRO A 866 2.27 -1.57 16.84
CA PRO A 866 3.22 -2.64 16.61
C PRO A 866 3.88 -3.03 17.94
N GLU A 867 3.24 -3.93 18.69
CA GLU A 867 3.79 -4.40 19.96
C GLU A 867 4.85 -5.49 19.77
N HIS A 868 5.02 -6.02 18.55
CA HIS A 868 6.06 -7.00 18.23
C HIS A 868 6.63 -6.73 16.84
N ILE A 869 7.96 -6.55 16.78
CA ILE A 869 8.86 -6.71 15.62
C ILE A 869 8.69 -5.71 14.45
N GLN A 870 9.78 -5.05 14.04
CA GLN A 870 9.86 -4.15 12.88
C GLN A 870 9.35 -4.80 11.56
N MET A 871 9.46 -6.14 11.44
CA MET A 871 8.91 -6.94 10.34
C MET A 871 7.37 -6.88 10.25
N ASP A 872 6.67 -6.63 11.37
CA ASP A 872 5.22 -6.45 11.38
C ASP A 872 4.79 -5.09 10.83
N ILE A 873 5.66 -4.09 10.74
CA ILE A 873 5.33 -2.81 10.09
C ILE A 873 5.11 -3.05 8.60
N ASP A 874 5.97 -3.84 7.97
CA ASP A 874 5.88 -4.20 6.55
C ASP A 874 4.66 -5.08 6.24
N TYR A 875 4.33 -6.02 7.13
CA TYR A 875 3.15 -6.89 6.99
C TYR A 875 1.83 -6.22 7.44
N LYS A 876 1.82 -5.30 8.41
CA LYS A 876 0.59 -4.69 8.96
C LYS A 876 0.14 -3.44 8.21
N LEU A 877 1.05 -2.60 7.70
CA LEU A 877 0.66 -1.41 6.92
C LEU A 877 0.17 -1.79 5.52
N GLY A 878 0.75 -2.82 4.88
CA GLY A 878 0.30 -3.43 3.62
C GLY A 878 -0.09 -2.44 2.52
N PHE A 879 -1.35 -2.00 2.52
CA PHE A 879 -1.87 -0.97 1.63
C PHE A 879 -1.25 0.42 1.83
N VAL A 880 -1.08 0.83 3.09
CA VAL A 880 -0.67 2.20 3.46
C VAL A 880 0.73 2.52 2.95
N LYS A 881 1.64 1.53 2.96
CA LYS A 881 3.04 1.69 2.50
C LYS A 881 3.17 1.85 0.98
N ASN A 882 2.12 1.55 0.21
CA ASN A 882 2.23 1.55 -1.25
C ASN A 882 1.99 2.97 -1.82
N PRO A 883 3.03 3.64 -2.38
CA PRO A 883 2.90 5.01 -2.88
C PRO A 883 1.95 5.13 -4.08
N LYS A 884 1.90 4.11 -4.96
CA LYS A 884 1.01 4.08 -6.13
C LYS A 884 -0.47 4.07 -5.70
N ARG A 885 -0.80 3.35 -4.61
CA ARG A 885 -2.14 3.30 -4.01
C ARG A 885 -2.56 4.64 -3.40
N LEU A 886 -1.67 5.27 -2.63
CA LEU A 886 -1.88 6.62 -2.10
C LEU A 886 -2.16 7.61 -3.24
N ASN A 887 -1.30 7.64 -4.25
CA ASN A 887 -1.43 8.51 -5.41
C ASN A 887 -2.79 8.34 -6.12
N VAL A 888 -3.22 7.10 -6.39
CA VAL A 888 -4.52 6.87 -7.01
C VAL A 888 -5.66 7.37 -6.12
N ALA A 889 -5.66 7.00 -4.83
CA ALA A 889 -6.74 7.35 -3.90
C ALA A 889 -6.96 8.86 -3.80
N VAL A 890 -5.90 9.64 -3.59
CA VAL A 890 -5.99 11.10 -3.39
C VAL A 890 -6.33 11.85 -4.68
N THR A 891 -5.89 11.33 -5.85
CA THR A 891 -6.12 11.97 -7.16
C THR A 891 -7.47 11.61 -7.80
N ARG A 892 -8.38 10.97 -7.05
CA ARG A 892 -9.76 10.70 -7.50
C ARG A 892 -10.70 11.90 -7.28
N ALA A 893 -10.37 12.80 -6.36
CA ALA A 893 -11.20 13.92 -5.96
C ALA A 893 -11.10 15.09 -6.94
N LYS A 894 -12.23 15.74 -7.24
CA LYS A 894 -12.26 17.01 -7.97
C LYS A 894 -12.25 18.21 -7.04
N ALA A 895 -13.18 18.24 -6.09
CA ALA A 895 -13.49 19.43 -5.30
C ALA A 895 -13.27 19.26 -3.81
N LEU A 896 -13.31 18.05 -3.25
CA LEU A 896 -13.10 17.79 -1.82
C LEU A 896 -12.49 16.41 -1.58
N LEU A 897 -11.44 16.36 -0.76
CA LEU A 897 -10.81 15.13 -0.28
C LEU A 897 -10.93 15.04 1.25
N ILE A 898 -11.50 13.95 1.75
CA ILE A 898 -11.58 13.65 3.18
C ILE A 898 -10.78 12.37 3.44
N LEU A 899 -9.79 12.44 4.31
CA LEU A 899 -8.98 11.31 4.75
C LEU A 899 -9.37 10.99 6.20
N VAL A 900 -9.71 9.73 6.47
CA VAL A 900 -10.09 9.24 7.79
C VAL A 900 -9.13 8.12 8.16
N GLY A 901 -8.43 8.26 9.28
CA GLY A 901 -7.42 7.29 9.67
C GLY A 901 -6.65 7.62 10.94
N ASN A 902 -5.87 6.66 11.41
CA ASN A 902 -5.05 6.82 12.61
C ASN A 902 -3.75 7.59 12.29
N PRO A 903 -3.61 8.85 12.76
CA PRO A 903 -2.47 9.69 12.39
C PRO A 903 -1.13 9.15 12.95
N PHE A 904 -1.15 8.51 14.13
CA PHE A 904 0.05 7.93 14.76
C PHE A 904 0.61 6.74 13.98
N MET A 905 -0.27 5.97 13.34
CA MET A 905 0.15 4.86 12.48
C MET A 905 0.63 5.36 11.11
N LEU A 906 -0.08 6.34 10.55
CA LEU A 906 0.19 6.89 9.22
C LEU A 906 1.48 7.73 9.20
N ARG A 907 1.84 8.42 10.30
CA ARG A 907 3.12 9.14 10.45
C ARG A 907 4.36 8.26 10.24
N LYS A 908 4.25 6.93 10.37
CA LYS A 908 5.37 6.00 10.17
C LYS A 908 5.75 5.78 8.71
N ASP A 909 4.83 6.05 7.77
CA ASP A 909 5.14 6.02 6.34
C ASP A 909 5.54 7.42 5.86
N THR A 910 6.62 7.51 5.08
CA THR A 910 7.17 8.79 4.63
C THR A 910 6.16 9.62 3.81
N ASN A 911 5.39 8.99 2.91
CA ASN A 911 4.46 9.72 2.04
C ASN A 911 3.23 10.18 2.82
N TRP A 912 2.73 9.33 3.72
CA TRP A 912 1.62 9.69 4.61
C TRP A 912 2.01 10.75 5.63
N ASN A 913 3.24 10.70 6.17
CA ASN A 913 3.74 11.74 7.05
C ASN A 913 3.77 13.10 6.35
N MET A 914 4.30 13.16 5.12
CA MET A 914 4.26 14.40 4.33
C MET A 914 2.84 14.89 4.07
N PHE A 915 1.86 13.98 3.93
CA PHE A 915 0.44 14.36 3.79
C PHE A 915 -0.13 14.91 5.10
N LEU A 916 0.17 14.27 6.23
CA LEU A 916 -0.21 14.72 7.57
C LEU A 916 0.36 16.11 7.88
N GLU A 917 1.66 16.31 7.66
CA GLU A 917 2.34 17.60 7.84
C GLU A 917 1.70 18.68 6.96
N TYR A 918 1.45 18.39 5.68
CA TYR A 918 0.77 19.31 4.78
C TYR A 918 -0.63 19.70 5.28
N CYS A 919 -1.39 18.77 5.86
CA CYS A 919 -2.68 19.09 6.47
C CYS A 919 -2.55 19.93 7.74
N LEU A 920 -1.57 19.65 8.60
CA LEU A 920 -1.33 20.40 9.84
C LEU A 920 -0.90 21.84 9.56
N GLU A 921 0.05 22.04 8.64
CA GLU A 921 0.53 23.35 8.20
C GLU A 921 -0.57 24.25 7.63
N ASN A 922 -1.63 23.66 7.07
CA ASN A 922 -2.75 24.36 6.45
C ASN A 922 -4.03 24.32 7.32
N SER A 923 -3.90 23.95 8.60
CA SER A 923 -5.02 23.88 9.56
C SER A 923 -6.20 23.02 9.06
N ALA A 924 -5.89 21.95 8.33
CA ALA A 924 -6.84 21.04 7.68
C ALA A 924 -7.05 19.73 8.46
N TYR A 925 -6.47 19.62 9.66
CA TYR A 925 -6.58 18.46 10.55
C TYR A 925 -7.73 18.65 11.55
N THR A 926 -8.43 17.56 11.86
CA THR A 926 -9.48 17.47 12.90
C THR A 926 -9.54 16.05 13.48
N GLY A 927 -10.30 15.82 14.54
CA GLY A 927 -10.48 14.50 15.16
C GLY A 927 -9.61 14.33 16.40
N CYS A 928 -9.02 13.15 16.60
CA CYS A 928 -8.26 12.85 17.80
C CYS A 928 -7.08 13.81 18.02
N PHE A 929 -6.72 14.02 19.29
CA PHE A 929 -5.62 14.91 19.65
C PHE A 929 -4.29 14.38 19.10
N PHE A 930 -3.64 15.18 18.25
CA PHE A 930 -2.40 14.85 17.58
C PHE A 930 -1.49 16.08 17.53
N ASN A 931 -0.37 15.99 18.25
CA ASN A 931 0.62 17.07 18.31
C ASN A 931 1.78 16.79 17.35
N ASN A 932 2.49 17.85 16.98
CA ASN A 932 3.75 17.71 16.26
C ASN A 932 4.78 16.99 17.15
N GLU A 933 5.70 16.23 16.54
CA GLU A 933 6.67 15.43 17.29
C GLU A 933 7.51 16.27 18.27
N GLU A 934 7.84 17.51 17.91
CA GLU A 934 8.67 18.38 18.75
C GLU A 934 7.97 18.76 20.05
N ASP A 935 6.68 19.12 19.97
CA ASP A 935 5.85 19.46 21.13
C ASP A 935 5.64 18.22 22.03
N GLU A 936 5.43 17.04 21.43
CA GLU A 936 5.33 15.78 22.18
C GLU A 936 6.63 15.44 22.92
N VAL A 937 7.79 15.66 22.28
CA VAL A 937 9.11 15.44 22.89
C VAL A 937 9.31 16.35 24.10
N GLU A 938 8.98 17.62 23.97
CA GLU A 938 9.14 18.60 25.04
C GLU A 938 8.23 18.29 26.25
N ASP A 939 6.93 18.12 26.03
CA ASP A 939 5.94 17.74 27.06
C ASP A 939 6.34 16.44 27.79
N THR A 940 6.81 15.45 27.02
CA THR A 940 7.23 14.16 27.58
C THR A 940 8.44 14.32 28.51
N ILE A 941 9.45 15.09 28.10
CA ILE A 941 10.67 15.31 28.90
C ILE A 941 10.37 16.07 30.18
N GLU A 942 9.56 17.13 30.10
CA GLU A 942 9.14 17.90 31.28
C GLU A 942 8.44 16.99 32.31
N LYS A 943 7.53 16.12 31.87
CA LYS A 943 6.87 15.13 32.72
C LYS A 943 7.84 14.13 33.34
N PHE A 944 8.79 13.60 32.56
CA PHE A 944 9.80 12.68 33.07
C PHE A 944 10.73 13.31 34.12
N GLN A 945 11.05 14.61 33.97
CA GLN A 945 11.80 15.37 34.97
C GLN A 945 11.00 15.55 36.25
N GLN A 946 9.71 15.90 36.16
CA GLN A 946 8.81 16.00 37.32
C GLN A 946 8.70 14.67 38.09
N LEU A 947 8.74 13.54 37.37
CA LEU A 947 8.65 12.18 37.93
C LEU A 947 10.01 11.63 38.41
N LYS A 948 11.09 12.42 38.31
CA LYS A 948 12.47 12.04 38.65
C LYS A 948 12.96 10.75 37.98
N ILE A 949 12.54 10.51 36.73
CA ILE A 949 13.00 9.36 35.94
C ILE A 949 14.32 9.67 35.23
N THR A 950 14.55 10.93 34.88
CA THR A 950 15.73 11.34 34.09
C THR A 950 17.03 11.39 34.90
N SER A 951 16.99 11.52 36.23
CA SER A 951 18.20 11.60 37.07
C SER A 951 19.08 10.36 36.93
N ASP A 952 18.47 9.17 36.81
CA ASP A 952 19.19 7.90 36.75
C ASP A 952 19.73 7.57 35.33
N LEU A 953 19.26 8.29 34.31
CA LEU A 953 19.65 8.09 32.90
C LEU A 953 20.78 9.01 32.45
N VAL A 954 20.97 10.16 33.12
CA VAL A 954 21.97 11.17 32.77
C VAL A 954 23.37 10.84 33.34
N ASP A 955 23.45 9.96 34.34
CA ASP A 955 24.71 9.60 35.02
C ASP A 955 25.50 8.44 34.38
N LYS A 956 25.11 7.95 33.19
CA LYS A 956 25.92 6.95 32.47
C LYS A 956 27.06 7.61 31.68
N PRO A 957 28.33 7.23 31.90
CA PRO A 957 29.46 7.81 31.19
C PRO A 957 29.36 7.53 29.68
N VAL A 958 29.51 8.59 28.88
CA VAL A 958 29.44 8.57 27.39
C VAL A 958 30.43 7.57 26.76
N GLU A 959 31.45 7.13 27.50
CA GLU A 959 32.43 6.14 27.08
C GLU A 959 31.83 4.72 26.89
N ASP A 960 30.76 4.37 27.61
CA ASP A 960 30.08 3.07 27.45
C ASP A 960 29.22 3.01 26.18
N CYS A 961 28.78 4.17 25.65
CA CYS A 961 28.01 4.25 24.41
C CYS A 961 28.88 4.28 23.14
N LEU A 962 30.21 4.33 23.28
CA LEU A 962 31.17 4.40 22.17
C LEU A 962 31.73 3.03 21.74
N GLN A 963 31.34 1.94 22.39
CA GLN A 963 31.66 0.59 21.93
C GLN A 963 30.72 0.19 20.79
N GLY A 964 30.95 0.78 19.61
CA GLY A 964 30.32 0.34 18.37
C GLY A 964 30.70 -1.10 18.07
N VAL A 965 29.71 -1.99 18.11
CA VAL A 965 29.84 -3.37 17.63
C VAL A 965 30.21 -3.32 16.14
N SER A 966 31.29 -4.02 15.79
CA SER A 966 31.68 -4.22 14.39
C SER A 966 30.58 -4.98 13.65
N VAL A 967 30.22 -4.49 12.46
CA VAL A 967 29.20 -5.04 11.53
C VAL A 967 29.53 -6.46 11.03
N VAL A 968 30.55 -7.13 11.59
CA VAL A 968 30.98 -8.48 11.22
C VAL A 968 30.38 -9.58 12.12
N ALA A 969 29.69 -9.23 13.22
CA ALA A 969 29.14 -10.22 14.17
C ALA A 969 27.65 -10.59 13.97
N GLU A 970 26.90 -9.92 13.07
CA GLU A 970 25.46 -10.18 12.83
C GLU A 970 25.16 -11.01 11.57
N GLN A 971 26.14 -11.71 11.00
CA GLN A 971 25.95 -12.56 9.81
C GLN A 971 26.07 -14.07 10.05
N GLN A 972 25.87 -14.56 11.27
CA GLN A 972 25.73 -16.00 11.51
C GLN A 972 24.50 -16.28 12.39
N ASP A 973 23.50 -16.89 11.74
CA ASP A 973 22.28 -17.55 12.25
C ASP A 973 21.12 -16.69 12.83
N PRO A 974 19.96 -16.60 12.13
CA PRO A 974 18.70 -16.19 12.75
C PRO A 974 18.13 -17.31 13.65
N GLU A 975 17.75 -16.95 14.88
CA GLU A 975 17.07 -17.79 15.89
C GLU A 975 15.63 -18.20 15.49
N TRP A 976 15.43 -18.92 14.38
CA TRP A 976 14.14 -19.55 14.06
C TRP A 976 14.10 -21.07 14.24
N ARG A 977 15.12 -21.67 14.85
CA ARG A 977 15.13 -23.10 15.19
C ARG A 977 14.77 -23.31 16.66
N SER A 978 13.49 -23.14 16.98
CA SER A 978 12.74 -23.92 17.98
C SER A 978 11.47 -23.15 18.35
N GLU A 979 10.32 -23.67 17.98
CA GLU A 979 9.29 -24.13 18.92
C GLU A 979 8.00 -24.45 18.13
N ASP A 980 7.43 -25.60 18.50
CA ASP A 980 6.57 -26.50 17.73
C ASP A 980 5.16 -26.00 17.38
#